data_AF-C0QRN3-F1
#
_entry.id   AF-C0QRN3-F1
#
_cell.length_a   1.000
_cell.length_b   1.000
_cell.length_c   1.000
_cell.angle_alpha   90.00
_cell.angle_beta   90.00
_cell.angle_gamma   90.00
#
_symmetry.space_group_name_H-M   'P 1'
#
loop_
_entity.id
_entity.type
_entity.pdbx_description
1 polymer ?
#
loop_
_entity_poly.entity_id
_entity_poly.type
_entity_poly.pdbx_seq_one_letter_code
_entity_poly.pdbx_strand_id
1 'polypeptide(L)'
;MSEIIKQPIEEEVKSAYLDYAMSVIVGRAIPDVRDGLKPVQRRILYAMNELGLYPNKPYKKSARVVGEVLGKYHPHGDTSVYDALVRMAQDFTLRYPLIQGQGNFGSIDGDPPAAMRYCVTGDTLINTDRGLIKIKDIVPDSEENSDNPINIKVQSLNRKINHSDMFFNSGKHKTIKLETEEGYEIEGSFNHPVLTWTTENGKPVYKWKTLDSIRAGDYLVVSRENDIDSDQDLITEEEAVLLGSLVSEGYISENRAGFNNTDEEYASVFENAYKDIYGDTFCRYERTLKSGKTLVEYQIHHKEIIQDIREKEFDKKSSDKEIPFVVLQSSKRVQRAFLKALFEGDGTVYETARAVNISYSSKSKKLLKQLQVLLLNFGIVSRIHRDKQNYRLIISGYQNIKLFKEKVGFLGKKQEKLIKLVEKIYKKETANSKTDFIPFIADYIRDKYRGKGFNEWLSKHSLDRYHKIEKYWDTLSNILDEEDRSLLKELLYNRYYFAKVKTVEETGEKIVYSIRVKSDCHSFVGNGIVNHNTEARLTKLAMEMLADIDKNTVDMKENFDASLMEPEVLPAKFPNLICNGASGIAVGLSTNIPPHNFSEVAEALKYLAEFPNATVEELCQFIKGPDFPTGGILITPFEEIVKIYTDGRGSVTVKGKARIERLPGNRHRIIIYEIPYQVNKVELIKRIAELVRKGQEKGISDLRDESDRDGIRIVVELKREADPEKVLKKLYRRTQLQKSIPINLTVLVGKQPKTVDLKGLLQEFIKHRVDVITRRTLFDLEKAENRLHIVEGLLKALENADRVIDIVRSSKDVSSARSQLVEEFELSDTQAQAILDMRLSRFTALEGDKLYQEADDLRLKIEEYQRILSSEEEKIRVFIEEIDELLEKFGDERKTVIVEEKEAGLTFEEHYILAVLSSGRILNRRIDDDADKKDIFQKVMNEVVSSVKPGEKLISVQEVESSIPIAFITDKGKAYWSLVADLPKGEGRINIDEGEIVGTAFKGEGEEDRLFILTKNGIIKRMSYEDIFYKSQNHSIIPLAEDDCVVTAFADDHPSLIGVYTRKGDLLLFERNQVRVTGDKAKGVEAIDLDEGDTVAGGFLINSEDLIMTVTKNGYTKLVRKEEFFTKEGKVKKRAQKGLMAVKLGKDDFLSVAVPVELDETVYFSTEKGRVLKLIVDQKRIPVAKRTAMGDPVLKIEGDYVVRAVKPKIKSEENDG
;
A
#
# COMPACT_ATOMS: atom_id res chain seq x y z
N MET A 1 55.26 33.44 -3.02
CA MET A 1 54.14 34.36 -3.30
C MET A 1 53.48 33.84 -4.56
N SER A 2 52.21 33.41 -4.47
CA SER A 2 51.42 33.04 -5.64
C SER A 2 51.29 34.24 -6.55
N GLU A 3 51.64 34.07 -7.82
CA GLU A 3 51.55 35.09 -8.87
C GLU A 3 50.09 35.56 -8.98
N ILE A 4 49.84 36.86 -8.79
CA ILE A 4 48.48 37.43 -8.88
C ILE A 4 48.19 37.69 -10.34
N ILE A 5 47.31 36.87 -10.92
CA ILE A 5 46.84 37.02 -12.30
C ILE A 5 45.68 38.01 -12.30
N LYS A 6 45.83 39.13 -13.03
CA LYS A 6 44.73 40.09 -13.25
C LYS A 6 43.83 39.56 -14.35
N GLN A 7 42.54 39.38 -14.05
CA GLN A 7 41.54 38.90 -15.01
C GLN A 7 40.41 39.93 -15.15
N PRO A 8 40.02 40.31 -16.38
CA PRO A 8 38.87 41.18 -16.61
C PRO A 8 37.59 40.54 -16.07
N ILE A 9 36.77 41.32 -15.34
CA ILE A 9 35.52 40.82 -14.74
C ILE A 9 34.55 40.29 -15.80
N GLU A 10 34.53 40.88 -16.99
CA GLU A 10 33.68 40.48 -18.11
C GLU A 10 34.04 39.09 -18.64
N GLU A 11 35.35 38.79 -18.73
CA GLU A 11 35.84 37.48 -19.17
C GLU A 11 35.61 36.41 -18.11
N GLU A 12 35.87 36.72 -16.84
CA GLU A 12 35.63 35.81 -15.72
C GLU A 12 34.13 35.47 -15.57
N VAL A 13 33.26 36.49 -15.57
CA VAL A 13 31.81 36.27 -15.49
C VAL A 13 31.31 35.46 -16.68
N LYS A 14 31.80 35.73 -17.90
CA LYS A 14 31.42 34.97 -19.09
C LYS A 14 31.88 33.51 -18.99
N SER A 15 33.13 33.26 -18.61
CA SER A 15 33.65 31.89 -18.46
C SER A 15 32.90 31.14 -17.36
N ALA A 16 32.83 31.70 -16.16
CA ALA A 16 32.16 31.10 -15.01
C ALA A 16 30.67 30.83 -15.28
N TYR A 17 29.98 31.75 -15.97
CA TYR A 17 28.59 31.56 -16.35
C TYR A 17 28.42 30.44 -17.38
N LEU A 18 29.27 30.38 -18.41
CA LEU A 18 29.21 29.33 -19.44
C LEU A 18 29.53 27.95 -18.85
N ASP A 19 30.55 27.85 -18.01
CA ASP A 19 30.94 26.61 -17.33
C ASP A 19 29.81 26.12 -16.42
N TYR A 20 29.23 27.03 -15.63
CA TYR A 20 28.07 26.72 -14.80
C TYR A 20 26.85 26.31 -15.65
N ALA A 21 26.51 27.07 -16.68
CA ALA A 21 25.36 26.78 -17.54
C ALA A 21 25.49 25.42 -18.23
N MET A 22 26.66 25.12 -18.81
CA MET A 22 26.94 23.83 -19.44
C MET A 22 26.87 22.67 -18.44
N SER A 23 27.45 22.84 -17.24
CA SER A 23 27.38 21.82 -16.19
C SER A 23 25.94 21.51 -15.75
N VAL A 24 25.07 22.52 -15.68
CA VAL A 24 23.66 22.36 -15.29
C VAL A 24 22.83 21.75 -16.41
N ILE A 25 23.05 22.18 -17.66
CA ILE A 25 22.32 21.69 -18.83
C ILE A 25 22.64 20.21 -19.07
N VAL A 26 23.92 19.86 -19.18
CA VAL A 26 24.36 18.50 -19.57
C VAL A 26 24.42 17.57 -18.36
N GLY A 27 24.83 18.07 -17.19
CA GLY A 27 25.12 17.26 -16.01
C GLY A 27 23.97 17.11 -15.01
N ARG A 28 22.83 17.81 -15.18
CA ARG A 28 21.77 17.83 -14.15
C ARG A 28 20.34 17.85 -14.67
N ALA A 29 19.96 18.88 -15.44
CA ALA A 29 18.56 19.27 -15.56
C ALA A 29 17.80 18.63 -16.72
N ILE A 30 18.46 18.38 -17.85
CA ILE A 30 17.85 17.89 -19.09
C ILE A 30 18.13 16.38 -19.24
N PRO A 31 17.14 15.54 -19.60
CA PRO A 31 17.35 14.11 -19.83
C PRO A 31 18.11 13.85 -21.15
N ASP A 32 18.81 12.73 -21.21
CA ASP A 32 19.36 12.20 -22.47
C ASP A 32 18.22 11.59 -23.30
N VAL A 33 18.19 11.84 -24.62
CA VAL A 33 17.13 11.34 -25.50
C VAL A 33 17.05 9.81 -25.54
N ARG A 34 18.18 9.12 -25.30
CA ARG A 34 18.35 7.68 -25.49
C ARG A 34 17.72 6.85 -24.39
N ASP A 35 17.98 7.18 -23.12
CA ASP A 35 17.43 6.44 -21.97
C ASP A 35 16.38 7.24 -21.17
N GLY A 36 16.21 8.53 -21.48
CA GLY A 36 15.28 9.41 -20.81
C GLY A 36 15.62 9.75 -19.37
N LEU A 37 16.84 9.45 -18.92
CA LEU A 37 17.26 9.66 -17.54
C LEU A 37 18.13 10.89 -17.40
N LYS A 38 17.96 11.59 -16.27
CA LYS A 38 18.94 12.55 -15.78
C LYS A 38 20.13 11.81 -15.16
N PRO A 39 21.32 12.42 -15.11
CA PRO A 39 22.51 11.76 -14.57
C PRO A 39 22.34 11.18 -13.16
N VAL A 40 21.64 11.87 -12.25
CA VAL A 40 21.36 11.35 -10.89
C VAL A 40 20.50 10.09 -10.91
N GLN A 41 19.48 10.03 -11.78
CA GLN A 41 18.58 8.87 -11.89
C GLN A 41 19.33 7.66 -12.44
N ARG A 42 20.15 7.87 -13.48
CA ARG A 42 21.02 6.84 -14.07
C ARG A 42 21.97 6.24 -13.05
N ARG A 43 22.66 7.09 -12.28
CA ARG A 43 23.59 6.67 -11.22
C ARG A 43 22.89 5.89 -10.11
N ILE A 44 21.66 6.25 -9.75
CA ILE A 44 20.87 5.49 -8.77
C ILE A 44 20.59 4.08 -9.28
N LEU A 45 20.07 3.93 -10.50
CA LEU A 45 19.77 2.60 -11.05
C LEU A 45 21.03 1.74 -11.19
N TYR A 46 22.12 2.34 -11.69
CA TYR A 46 23.41 1.65 -11.82
C TYR A 46 23.97 1.21 -10.46
N ALA A 47 23.98 2.10 -9.46
CA ALA A 47 24.45 1.74 -8.12
C ALA A 47 23.57 0.67 -7.44
N MET A 48 22.25 0.68 -7.66
CA MET A 48 21.36 -0.36 -7.16
C MET A 48 21.60 -1.72 -7.85
N ASN A 49 21.97 -1.71 -9.13
CA ASN A 49 22.38 -2.90 -9.87
C ASN A 49 23.66 -3.51 -9.30
N GLU A 50 24.68 -2.66 -9.08
CA GLU A 50 25.97 -3.06 -8.49
C GLU A 50 25.82 -3.61 -7.06
N LEU A 51 24.85 -3.10 -6.31
CA LEU A 51 24.49 -3.61 -4.98
C LEU A 51 23.65 -4.90 -5.02
N GLY A 52 23.25 -5.38 -6.20
CA GLY A 52 22.43 -6.58 -6.38
C GLY A 52 20.99 -6.44 -5.85
N LEU A 53 20.42 -5.23 -5.88
CA LEU A 53 19.09 -4.93 -5.34
C LEU A 53 17.95 -5.29 -6.31
N TYR A 54 17.97 -6.53 -6.79
CA TYR A 54 17.05 -7.03 -7.79
C TYR A 54 15.62 -7.21 -7.26
N PRO A 55 14.60 -7.29 -8.14
CA PRO A 55 13.19 -7.41 -7.73
C PRO A 55 12.85 -8.66 -6.92
N ASN A 56 13.64 -9.72 -7.04
CA ASN A 56 13.50 -10.97 -6.29
C ASN A 56 14.35 -11.01 -5.02
N LYS A 57 15.08 -9.94 -4.69
CA LYS A 57 15.90 -9.81 -3.48
C LYS A 57 15.19 -8.98 -2.40
N PRO A 58 15.60 -9.13 -1.13
CA PRO A 58 15.08 -8.29 -0.05
C PRO A 58 15.32 -6.80 -0.30
N TYR A 59 14.42 -5.95 0.19
CA TYR A 59 14.63 -4.51 0.22
C TYR A 59 15.87 -4.16 1.06
N LYS A 60 16.53 -3.05 0.72
CA LYS A 60 17.62 -2.48 1.51
C LYS A 60 17.27 -1.05 1.89
N LYS A 61 17.77 -0.57 3.03
CA LYS A 61 17.56 0.81 3.46
C LYS A 61 17.91 1.79 2.35
N SER A 62 17.03 2.75 2.08
CA SER A 62 17.19 3.70 0.97
C SER A 62 18.51 4.45 1.05
N ALA A 63 19.04 4.69 2.25
CA ALA A 63 20.31 5.35 2.37
C ALA A 63 21.55 4.49 2.18
N ARG A 64 21.43 3.15 2.17
CA ARG A 64 22.53 2.33 1.67
C ARG A 64 22.72 2.66 0.19
N VAL A 65 21.62 2.74 -0.56
CA VAL A 65 21.63 3.16 -1.97
C VAL A 65 22.18 4.56 -2.13
N VAL A 66 21.64 5.54 -1.39
CA VAL A 66 22.12 6.93 -1.49
C VAL A 66 23.60 7.04 -1.11
N GLY A 67 24.04 6.37 -0.05
CA GLY A 67 25.45 6.35 0.35
C GLY A 67 26.37 5.76 -0.71
N GLU A 68 25.94 4.70 -1.39
CA GLU A 68 26.67 4.09 -2.50
C GLU A 68 26.79 5.06 -3.69
N VAL A 69 25.67 5.69 -4.06
CA VAL A 69 25.63 6.68 -5.16
C VAL A 69 26.55 7.86 -4.87
N LEU A 70 26.51 8.40 -3.65
CA LEU A 70 27.35 9.53 -3.25
C LEU A 70 28.84 9.15 -3.21
N GLY A 71 29.14 8.01 -2.59
CA GLY A 71 30.52 7.56 -2.40
C GLY A 71 31.23 7.21 -3.70
N LYS A 72 30.49 6.77 -4.73
CA LYS A 72 31.09 6.27 -5.98
C LYS A 72 30.80 7.11 -7.22
N TYR A 73 29.64 7.76 -7.32
CA TYR A 73 29.17 8.29 -8.61
C TYR A 73 28.70 9.75 -8.56
N HIS A 74 28.20 10.27 -7.44
CA HIS A 74 27.50 11.55 -7.40
C HIS A 74 28.03 12.51 -6.31
N PRO A 75 28.85 13.52 -6.65
CA PRO A 75 29.50 14.40 -5.69
C PRO A 75 28.60 15.58 -5.25
N HIS A 76 27.33 15.31 -4.92
CA HIS A 76 26.35 16.33 -4.49
C HIS A 76 25.65 15.93 -3.18
N GLY A 77 24.73 16.76 -2.68
CA GLY A 77 24.02 16.47 -1.44
C GLY A 77 23.17 15.20 -1.51
N ASP A 78 23.08 14.50 -0.38
CA ASP A 78 22.29 13.28 -0.20
C ASP A 78 20.80 13.48 -0.46
N THR A 79 20.23 14.63 -0.06
CA THR A 79 18.84 14.99 -0.30
C THR A 79 18.46 14.93 -1.79
N SER A 80 19.32 15.43 -2.68
CA SER A 80 19.02 15.44 -4.12
C SER A 80 18.96 14.04 -4.73
N VAL A 81 19.83 13.14 -4.26
CA VAL A 81 19.82 11.73 -4.67
C VAL A 81 18.59 11.04 -4.09
N TYR A 82 18.27 11.31 -2.83
CA TYR A 82 17.11 10.71 -2.19
C TYR A 82 15.79 11.14 -2.80
N ASP A 83 15.60 12.42 -3.09
CA ASP A 83 14.39 12.94 -3.75
C ASP A 83 14.22 12.32 -5.14
N ALA A 84 15.32 12.14 -5.89
CA ALA A 84 15.29 11.46 -7.17
C ALA A 84 14.91 9.98 -7.03
N LEU A 85 15.46 9.29 -6.02
CA LEU A 85 15.12 7.90 -5.70
C LEU A 85 13.64 7.78 -5.34
N VAL A 86 13.14 8.66 -4.47
CA VAL A 86 11.74 8.68 -4.05
C VAL A 86 10.82 8.89 -5.24
N ARG A 87 11.12 9.88 -6.08
CA ARG A 87 10.30 10.18 -7.25
C ARG A 87 10.22 9.01 -8.23
N MET A 88 11.28 8.22 -8.34
CA MET A 88 11.30 7.00 -9.15
C MET A 88 10.47 5.84 -8.56
N ALA A 89 10.03 5.97 -7.31
CA ALA A 89 9.17 5.01 -6.62
C ALA A 89 7.70 5.44 -6.49
N GLN A 90 7.36 6.69 -6.85
CA GLN A 90 6.01 7.23 -6.75
C GLN A 90 5.19 6.90 -8.00
N ASP A 91 4.20 6.02 -7.85
CA ASP A 91 3.27 5.56 -8.90
C ASP A 91 2.25 6.62 -9.34
N PHE A 92 2.05 7.67 -8.55
CA PHE A 92 1.26 8.85 -8.93
C PHE A 92 2.08 9.93 -9.65
N THR A 93 3.41 9.79 -9.69
CA THR A 93 4.31 10.70 -10.39
C THR A 93 4.85 10.09 -11.68
N LEU A 94 5.28 8.83 -11.66
CA LEU A 94 5.71 8.09 -12.85
C LEU A 94 4.63 7.11 -13.28
N ARG A 95 4.40 6.99 -14.59
CA ARG A 95 3.46 6.01 -15.15
C ARG A 95 3.94 4.58 -14.94
N TYR A 96 5.27 4.38 -14.98
CA TYR A 96 5.97 3.10 -14.81
C TYR A 96 7.17 3.25 -13.86
N PRO A 97 6.97 3.08 -12.53
CA PRO A 97 8.04 3.22 -11.55
C PRO A 97 9.26 2.31 -11.81
N LEU A 98 10.45 2.87 -11.64
CA LEU A 98 11.73 2.14 -11.79
C LEU A 98 12.26 1.65 -10.44
N ILE A 99 11.77 2.20 -9.34
CA ILE A 99 12.15 1.79 -7.99
C ILE A 99 10.91 1.32 -7.25
N GLN A 100 11.04 0.21 -6.52
CA GLN A 100 10.03 -0.25 -5.60
C GLN A 100 10.40 0.22 -4.19
N GLY A 101 9.64 1.18 -3.67
CA GLY A 101 9.76 1.63 -2.28
C GLY A 101 8.99 0.74 -1.31
N GLN A 102 9.52 0.57 -0.10
CA GLN A 102 8.81 0.00 1.05
C GLN A 102 8.84 1.01 2.20
N GLY A 103 7.65 1.45 2.63
CA GLY A 103 7.44 2.52 3.60
C GLY A 103 6.85 3.78 2.96
N ASN A 104 6.91 4.92 3.65
CA ASN A 104 6.34 6.17 3.16
C ASN A 104 7.28 6.85 2.13
N PHE A 105 6.90 6.77 0.85
CA PHE A 105 7.56 7.45 -0.28
C PHE A 105 6.79 8.71 -0.74
N GLY A 106 5.94 9.27 0.12
CA GLY A 106 5.08 10.42 -0.14
C GLY A 106 3.68 10.02 -0.60
N SER A 107 2.78 11.00 -0.70
CA SER A 107 1.37 10.79 -1.07
C SER A 107 0.90 11.80 -2.13
N ILE A 108 -0.22 11.50 -2.80
CA ILE A 108 -0.94 12.44 -3.68
C ILE A 108 -1.42 13.69 -2.92
N ASP A 109 -1.60 13.54 -1.60
CA ASP A 109 -2.03 14.58 -0.68
C ASP A 109 -0.91 15.61 -0.43
N GLY A 110 0.32 15.28 -0.82
CA GLY A 110 1.51 16.11 -0.66
C GLY A 110 2.25 15.87 0.64
N ASP A 111 1.99 14.76 1.33
CA ASP A 111 2.82 14.37 2.46
C ASP A 111 4.24 14.09 1.96
N PRO A 112 5.27 14.64 2.64
CA PRO A 112 6.64 14.38 2.23
C PRO A 112 6.99 12.90 2.44
N PRO A 113 7.88 12.35 1.60
CA PRO A 113 8.46 11.03 1.86
C PRO A 113 9.19 11.02 3.20
N ALA A 114 9.20 9.87 3.85
CA ALA A 114 10.09 9.68 4.99
C ALA A 114 11.55 9.69 4.49
N ALA A 115 12.49 10.31 5.20
CA ALA A 115 13.94 10.29 4.97
C ALA A 115 14.58 8.89 5.01
N MET A 116 15.87 8.83 4.66
CA MET A 116 16.55 7.61 4.20
C MET A 116 17.35 6.79 5.26
N ARG A 117 17.88 7.40 6.35
CA ARG A 117 18.53 6.72 7.51
C ARG A 117 17.90 7.22 8.78
N TYR A 118 17.40 6.33 9.61
CA TYR A 118 16.75 6.73 10.85
C TYR A 118 17.23 5.84 11.97
N CYS A 119 18.20 6.33 12.75
CA CYS A 119 18.79 5.54 13.82
C CYS A 119 18.81 6.32 15.13
N VAL A 120 18.51 5.63 16.23
CA VAL A 120 18.56 6.15 17.60
C VAL A 120 19.80 5.61 18.31
N THR A 121 20.24 6.31 19.36
CA THR A 121 21.37 5.84 20.17
C THR A 121 21.04 4.59 20.97
N GLY A 122 22.07 3.82 21.33
CA GLY A 122 21.91 2.52 21.96
C GLY A 122 21.15 2.50 23.29
N ASP A 123 21.08 3.62 24.00
CA ASP A 123 20.37 3.70 25.30
C ASP A 123 18.86 3.95 25.17
N THR A 124 18.33 4.09 23.95
CA THR A 124 16.88 4.24 23.73
C THR A 124 16.14 2.96 24.13
N LEU A 125 15.21 3.07 25.09
CA LEU A 125 14.35 1.98 25.55
C LEU A 125 13.18 1.80 24.57
N ILE A 126 13.11 0.62 23.95
CA ILE A 126 12.05 0.20 23.04
C ILE A 126 11.04 -0.63 23.83
N ASN A 127 9.74 -0.38 23.64
CA ASN A 127 8.73 -1.23 24.27
C ASN A 127 8.41 -2.44 23.39
N THR A 128 8.68 -3.63 23.95
CA THR A 128 8.64 -4.92 23.25
C THR A 128 7.80 -5.95 24.01
N ASP A 129 7.56 -7.12 23.40
CA ASP A 129 7.01 -8.31 24.06
C ASP A 129 7.99 -8.98 25.04
N ARG A 130 9.15 -8.37 25.26
CA ARG A 130 10.15 -8.75 26.27
C ARG A 130 10.40 -7.60 27.25
N GLY A 131 9.41 -6.72 27.42
CA GLY A 131 9.49 -5.52 28.25
C GLY A 131 10.23 -4.35 27.59
N LEU A 132 10.75 -3.44 28.42
CA LEU A 132 11.52 -2.27 27.98
C LEU A 132 13.00 -2.66 27.78
N ILE A 133 13.42 -2.78 26.52
CA ILE A 133 14.78 -3.19 26.16
C ILE A 133 15.53 -2.01 25.56
N LYS A 134 16.79 -1.77 25.95
CA LYS A 134 17.62 -0.80 25.24
C LYS A 134 17.87 -1.31 23.83
N ILE A 135 17.74 -0.48 22.82
CA ILE A 135 17.81 -0.93 21.43
C ILE A 135 19.09 -1.73 21.13
N LYS A 136 20.24 -1.33 21.68
CA LYS A 136 21.51 -2.05 21.50
C LYS A 136 21.52 -3.46 22.12
N ASP A 137 20.70 -3.68 23.15
CA ASP A 137 20.61 -4.93 23.90
C ASP A 137 19.59 -5.90 23.26
N ILE A 138 18.89 -5.51 22.17
CA ILE A 138 18.02 -6.42 21.39
C ILE A 138 18.84 -7.52 20.73
N VAL A 139 19.99 -7.16 20.15
CA VAL A 139 21.02 -8.08 19.66
C VAL A 139 22.34 -7.66 20.31
N PRO A 140 22.65 -8.19 21.50
CA PRO A 140 23.90 -7.91 22.20
C PRO A 140 25.10 -8.20 21.28
N ASP A 141 26.15 -7.38 21.41
CA ASP A 141 27.44 -7.55 20.70
C ASP A 141 27.36 -7.58 19.15
N SER A 142 26.29 -7.02 18.57
CA SER A 142 26.19 -6.87 17.10
C SER A 142 27.34 -6.06 16.51
N GLU A 143 27.89 -6.53 15.39
CA GLU A 143 28.95 -5.82 14.66
C GLU A 143 28.47 -4.48 14.09
N GLU A 144 29.34 -3.47 14.01
CA GLU A 144 28.99 -2.20 13.37
C GLU A 144 28.67 -2.42 11.88
N ASN A 145 27.62 -1.76 11.38
CA ASN A 145 27.11 -1.90 10.01
C ASN A 145 26.57 -3.30 9.67
N SER A 146 25.89 -3.95 10.63
CA SER A 146 25.28 -5.27 10.46
C SER A 146 23.74 -5.24 10.45
N ASP A 147 23.17 -6.18 9.69
CA ASP A 147 21.73 -6.48 9.64
C ASP A 147 21.52 -7.84 10.34
N ASN A 148 20.73 -7.89 11.42
CA ASN A 148 20.53 -9.09 12.23
C ASN A 148 19.04 -9.47 12.25
N PRO A 149 18.65 -10.68 11.82
CA PRO A 149 17.27 -11.11 11.90
C PRO A 149 16.83 -11.21 13.36
N ILE A 150 15.62 -10.74 13.64
CA ILE A 150 15.01 -10.81 14.98
C ILE A 150 13.57 -11.29 14.86
N ASN A 151 12.95 -11.63 15.99
CA ASN A 151 11.51 -11.89 16.05
C ASN A 151 11.00 -11.40 17.40
N ILE A 152 10.56 -10.15 17.43
CA ILE A 152 9.98 -9.49 18.60
C ILE A 152 8.74 -8.72 18.15
N LYS A 153 7.84 -8.44 19.07
CA LYS A 153 6.76 -7.48 18.83
C LYS A 153 7.14 -6.13 19.43
N VAL A 154 6.70 -5.06 18.79
CA VAL A 154 6.92 -3.69 19.27
C VAL A 154 5.64 -2.88 19.17
N GLN A 155 5.50 -1.88 20.04
CA GLN A 155 4.42 -0.90 19.91
C GLN A 155 4.78 0.16 18.86
N SER A 156 3.86 0.37 17.91
CA SER A 156 3.92 1.33 16.82
C SER A 156 2.94 2.50 17.02
N LEU A 157 2.89 3.39 16.04
CA LEU A 157 1.88 4.45 15.92
C LEU A 157 0.46 3.88 16.12
N ASN A 158 -0.38 4.68 16.77
CA ASN A 158 -1.78 4.41 17.09
C ASN A 158 -1.98 3.18 17.99
N ARG A 159 -1.00 2.95 18.88
CA ARG A 159 -0.99 1.85 19.86
C ARG A 159 -1.07 0.45 19.22
N LYS A 160 -0.76 0.35 17.92
CA LYS A 160 -0.75 -0.94 17.21
C LYS A 160 0.45 -1.76 17.67
N ILE A 161 0.26 -3.07 17.84
CA ILE A 161 1.33 -4.03 18.12
C ILE A 161 1.71 -4.70 16.80
N ASN A 162 2.98 -4.58 16.41
CA ASN A 162 3.48 -5.12 15.14
C ASN A 162 4.75 -5.93 15.36
N HIS A 163 4.99 -6.90 14.47
CA HIS A 163 6.23 -7.68 14.49
C HIS A 163 7.41 -6.88 13.94
N SER A 164 8.57 -7.04 14.56
CA SER A 164 9.85 -6.60 14.06
C SER A 164 10.70 -7.82 13.72
N ASP A 165 11.23 -7.85 12.49
CA ASP A 165 11.92 -9.00 11.93
C ASP A 165 13.39 -8.74 11.55
N MET A 166 13.85 -7.49 11.68
CA MET A 166 15.23 -7.11 11.40
C MET A 166 15.70 -6.03 12.37
N PHE A 167 16.91 -6.22 12.89
CA PHE A 167 17.64 -5.27 13.71
C PHE A 167 18.84 -4.74 12.93
N PHE A 168 19.12 -3.45 13.05
CA PHE A 168 20.20 -2.78 12.34
C PHE A 168 21.15 -2.11 13.32
N ASN A 169 22.42 -2.50 13.29
CA ASN A 169 23.51 -1.72 13.88
C ASN A 169 24.13 -0.89 12.76
N SER A 170 23.93 0.43 12.77
CA SER A 170 24.33 1.30 11.66
C SER A 170 25.72 1.93 11.86
N GLY A 171 26.50 1.48 12.85
CA GLY A 171 27.82 2.02 13.15
C GLY A 171 27.76 3.45 13.72
N LYS A 172 28.89 4.17 13.69
CA LYS A 172 29.03 5.52 14.25
C LYS A 172 28.49 6.60 13.33
N HIS A 173 27.67 7.50 13.88
CA HIS A 173 27.10 8.67 13.19
C HIS A 173 27.07 9.88 14.12
N LYS A 174 27.09 11.08 13.53
CA LYS A 174 26.81 12.31 14.28
C LYS A 174 25.38 12.30 14.81
N THR A 175 25.21 12.63 16.08
CA THR A 175 23.92 12.59 16.77
C THR A 175 23.48 13.95 17.30
N ILE A 176 22.17 14.13 17.32
CA ILE A 176 21.48 15.27 17.91
C ILE A 176 20.51 14.77 18.97
N LYS A 177 20.41 15.51 20.06
CA LYS A 177 19.61 15.19 21.24
C LYS A 177 18.53 16.24 21.45
N LEU A 178 17.31 15.77 21.69
CA LEU A 178 16.17 16.59 22.08
C LEU A 178 15.82 16.32 23.54
N GLU A 179 15.57 17.37 24.34
CA GLU A 179 15.00 17.26 25.70
C GLU A 179 13.74 18.13 25.78
N THR A 180 12.65 17.60 26.34
CA THR A 180 11.38 18.33 26.53
C THR A 180 11.33 19.07 27.86
N GLU A 181 10.34 19.94 28.07
CA GLU A 181 10.13 20.65 29.34
C GLU A 181 9.91 19.71 30.53
N GLU A 182 9.34 18.53 30.29
CA GLU A 182 9.15 17.48 31.29
C GLU A 182 10.40 16.64 31.56
N GLY A 183 11.38 16.66 30.65
CA GLY A 183 12.60 15.86 30.72
C GLY A 183 12.60 14.57 29.88
N TYR A 184 11.58 14.35 29.04
CA TYR A 184 11.62 13.28 28.02
C TYR A 184 12.71 13.60 27.01
N GLU A 185 13.43 12.58 26.54
CA GLU A 185 14.51 12.79 25.59
C GLU A 185 14.64 11.68 24.56
N ILE A 186 15.12 12.06 23.38
CA ILE A 186 15.54 11.15 22.33
C ILE A 186 16.81 11.69 21.68
N GLU A 187 17.69 10.77 21.29
CA GLU A 187 18.96 11.08 20.68
C GLU A 187 19.21 10.11 19.53
N GLY A 188 19.53 10.64 18.36
CA GLY A 188 19.69 9.86 17.14
C GLY A 188 20.39 10.64 16.04
N SER A 189 20.47 10.05 14.84
CA SER A 189 21.01 10.74 13.67
C SER A 189 20.19 11.98 13.33
N PHE A 190 20.83 12.99 12.72
CA PHE A 190 20.19 14.29 12.40
C PHE A 190 18.88 14.12 11.64
N ASN A 191 18.88 13.23 10.67
CA ASN A 191 17.73 12.92 9.84
C ASN A 191 16.70 11.99 10.52
N HIS A 192 16.88 11.53 11.76
CA HIS A 192 15.92 10.62 12.42
C HIS A 192 14.53 11.30 12.60
N PRO A 193 13.40 10.65 12.26
CA PRO A 193 12.09 11.28 12.22
C PRO A 193 11.35 10.99 13.53
N VAL A 194 10.77 12.01 14.11
CA VAL A 194 9.88 11.84 15.26
C VAL A 194 8.54 12.48 14.96
N LEU A 195 7.49 11.89 15.52
CA LEU A 195 6.15 12.43 15.33
C LEU A 195 5.98 13.70 16.15
N THR A 196 5.55 14.77 15.49
CA THR A 196 5.27 16.07 16.11
C THR A 196 3.79 16.42 16.00
N TRP A 197 3.34 17.31 16.88
CA TRP A 197 2.01 17.90 16.84
C TRP A 197 2.14 19.38 16.52
N THR A 198 1.59 19.79 15.39
CA THR A 198 1.71 21.15 14.88
C THR A 198 0.37 21.61 14.32
N THR A 199 0.31 22.83 13.83
CA THR A 199 -0.81 23.30 13.02
C THR A 199 -0.41 23.41 11.55
N GLU A 200 -1.34 23.07 10.66
CA GLU A 200 -1.29 23.40 9.24
C GLU A 200 -2.56 24.17 8.87
N ASN A 201 -2.40 25.42 8.41
CA ASN A 201 -3.53 26.33 8.14
C ASN A 201 -4.47 26.52 9.35
N GLY A 202 -3.91 26.50 10.56
CA GLY A 202 -4.66 26.61 11.81
C GLY A 202 -5.29 25.31 12.31
N LYS A 203 -5.31 24.22 11.51
CA LYS A 203 -5.78 22.91 11.94
C LYS A 203 -4.67 22.12 12.64
N PRO A 204 -4.90 21.58 13.85
CA PRO A 204 -3.94 20.71 14.53
C PRO A 204 -3.79 19.37 13.78
N VAL A 205 -2.56 18.97 13.50
CA VAL A 205 -2.22 17.75 12.75
C VAL A 205 -0.97 17.08 13.31
N TYR A 206 -0.89 15.77 13.13
CA TYR A 206 0.37 15.03 13.30
C TYR A 206 1.28 15.29 12.10
N LYS A 207 2.57 15.53 12.35
CA LYS A 207 3.56 15.75 11.30
C LYS A 207 4.88 15.09 11.66
N TRP A 208 5.44 14.32 10.73
CA TRP A 208 6.79 13.80 10.87
C TRP A 208 7.80 14.93 10.65
N LYS A 209 8.71 15.11 11.61
CA LYS A 209 9.85 16.03 11.50
C LYS A 209 11.14 15.28 11.82
N THR A 210 12.21 15.56 11.09
CA THR A 210 13.54 15.06 11.39
C THR A 210 14.14 15.78 12.60
N LEU A 211 15.01 15.13 13.38
CA LEU A 211 15.58 15.72 14.60
C LEU A 211 16.28 17.07 14.32
N ASP A 212 16.96 17.21 13.18
CA ASP A 212 17.63 18.44 12.73
C ASP A 212 16.69 19.56 12.28
N SER A 213 15.43 19.24 11.97
CA SER A 213 14.39 20.22 11.64
C SER A 213 13.62 20.72 12.86
N ILE A 214 13.73 20.02 13.99
CA ILE A 214 13.02 20.35 15.23
C ILE A 214 13.67 21.55 15.91
N ARG A 215 12.84 22.43 16.47
CA ARG A 215 13.28 23.61 17.21
C ARG A 215 12.67 23.63 18.61
N ALA A 216 13.31 24.34 19.54
CA ALA A 216 12.73 24.60 20.85
C ALA A 216 11.35 25.27 20.67
N GLY A 217 10.34 24.75 21.37
CA GLY A 217 8.95 25.17 21.25
C GLY A 217 8.04 24.26 20.42
N ASP A 218 8.59 23.39 19.58
CA ASP A 218 7.82 22.35 18.89
C ASP A 218 7.20 21.35 19.90
N TYR A 219 6.11 20.66 19.54
CA TYR A 219 5.51 19.63 20.38
C TYR A 219 5.82 18.23 19.83
N LEU A 220 6.51 17.41 20.62
CA LEU A 220 6.73 15.99 20.36
C LEU A 220 5.52 15.18 20.82
N VAL A 221 5.18 14.14 20.05
CA VAL A 221 4.15 13.18 20.42
C VAL A 221 4.76 12.07 21.25
N VAL A 222 4.35 12.00 22.51
CA VAL A 222 4.77 10.98 23.47
C VAL A 222 3.63 9.98 23.67
N SER A 223 3.89 8.72 23.35
CA SER A 223 3.04 7.58 23.69
C SER A 223 3.09 7.35 25.19
N ARG A 224 1.96 7.63 25.86
CA ARG A 224 1.82 7.49 27.30
C ARG A 224 0.92 6.34 27.71
N GLU A 225 0.58 5.43 26.80
CA GLU A 225 -0.16 4.21 27.13
C GLU A 225 0.38 3.08 26.24
N ASN A 226 0.91 2.04 26.88
CA ASN A 226 1.57 0.94 26.20
C ASN A 226 0.72 -0.32 26.34
N ASP A 227 0.27 -0.89 25.23
CA ASP A 227 -0.63 -2.04 25.20
C ASP A 227 0.12 -3.37 25.13
N ILE A 228 1.38 -3.36 24.69
CA ILE A 228 2.27 -4.51 24.76
C ILE A 228 2.83 -4.69 26.19
N ASP A 229 2.89 -5.94 26.64
CA ASP A 229 3.47 -6.36 27.93
C ASP A 229 4.52 -7.44 27.66
N SER A 230 5.40 -7.69 28.63
CA SER A 230 6.40 -8.76 28.51
C SER A 230 5.75 -10.13 28.65
N ASP A 231 6.10 -11.05 27.75
CA ASP A 231 5.70 -12.45 27.80
C ASP A 231 6.57 -13.27 28.79
N GLN A 232 7.54 -12.64 29.46
CA GLN A 232 8.45 -13.27 30.42
C GLN A 232 8.62 -12.42 31.68
N ASP A 233 8.72 -13.10 32.83
CA ASP A 233 9.15 -12.53 34.11
C ASP A 233 10.54 -13.09 34.44
N LEU A 234 11.54 -12.23 34.57
CA LEU A 234 12.93 -12.62 34.90
C LEU A 234 13.17 -12.73 36.41
N ILE A 235 12.25 -12.18 37.20
CA ILE A 235 12.25 -12.21 38.67
C ILE A 235 10.80 -12.29 39.16
N THR A 236 10.58 -12.75 40.39
CA THR A 236 9.26 -12.78 41.02
C THR A 236 8.80 -11.39 41.50
N GLU A 237 7.52 -11.28 41.91
CA GLU A 237 7.01 -10.04 42.49
C GLU A 237 7.68 -9.71 43.83
N GLU A 238 8.00 -10.74 44.62
CA GLU A 238 8.72 -10.64 45.89
C GLU A 238 10.15 -10.15 45.67
N GLU A 239 10.84 -10.70 44.66
CA GLU A 239 12.18 -10.23 44.26
C GLU A 239 12.14 -8.78 43.76
N ALA A 240 11.08 -8.39 43.04
CA ALA A 240 10.88 -7.01 42.61
C ALA A 240 10.62 -6.06 43.78
N VAL A 241 9.84 -6.48 44.78
CA VAL A 241 9.66 -5.73 46.04
C VAL A 241 11.00 -5.55 46.74
N LEU A 242 11.78 -6.64 46.88
CA LEU A 242 13.11 -6.61 47.48
C LEU A 242 14.03 -5.61 46.77
N LEU A 243 14.14 -5.70 45.44
CA LEU A 243 14.96 -4.78 44.64
C LEU A 243 14.47 -3.34 44.74
N GLY A 244 13.16 -3.09 44.75
CA GLY A 244 12.60 -1.74 44.91
C GLY A 244 12.94 -1.13 46.27
N SER A 245 12.91 -1.95 47.33
CA SER A 245 13.34 -1.56 48.67
C SER A 245 14.83 -1.32 48.78
N LEU A 246 15.65 -2.15 48.14
CA LEU A 246 17.10 -1.95 48.11
C LEU A 246 17.49 -0.70 47.31
N VAL A 247 16.88 -0.47 46.14
CA VAL A 247 17.16 0.70 45.29
C VAL A 247 16.80 2.00 45.99
N SER A 248 15.77 2.03 46.84
CA SER A 248 15.42 3.21 47.64
C SER A 248 16.29 3.34 48.90
N GLU A 249 16.12 2.44 49.87
CA GLU A 249 16.64 2.56 51.24
C GLU A 249 17.82 1.63 51.54
N GLY A 250 18.20 0.78 50.59
CA GLY A 250 19.25 -0.21 50.76
C GLY A 250 20.66 0.33 50.58
N TYR A 251 21.61 -0.44 51.11
CA TYR A 251 23.04 -0.26 50.89
C TYR A 251 23.70 -1.60 50.57
N ILE A 252 24.80 -1.54 49.82
CA ILE A 252 25.66 -2.70 49.56
C ILE A 252 27.12 -2.27 49.66
N SER A 253 27.94 -3.19 50.14
CA SER A 253 29.40 -3.06 50.26
C SER A 253 30.03 -4.43 50.03
N GLU A 254 31.36 -4.54 50.09
CA GLU A 254 32.08 -5.75 49.70
C GLU A 254 31.56 -7.03 50.38
N ASN A 255 31.33 -6.97 51.70
CA ASN A 255 30.95 -8.12 52.53
C ASN A 255 29.61 -7.99 53.26
N ARG A 256 28.86 -6.91 53.03
CA ARG A 256 27.52 -6.74 53.63
C ARG A 256 26.59 -5.98 52.71
N ALA A 257 25.33 -6.37 52.70
CA ALA A 257 24.20 -5.60 52.18
C ALA A 257 23.19 -5.35 53.31
N GLY A 258 22.34 -4.36 53.17
CA GLY A 258 21.33 -4.12 54.18
C GLY A 258 20.26 -3.13 53.77
N PHE A 259 19.19 -3.15 54.53
CA PHE A 259 18.03 -2.27 54.41
C PHE A 259 17.72 -1.72 55.80
N ASN A 260 17.38 -0.44 55.89
CA ASN A 260 16.90 0.13 57.14
C ASN A 260 15.75 1.09 56.88
N ASN A 261 14.75 1.09 57.76
CA ASN A 261 13.64 2.03 57.68
C ASN A 261 13.03 2.30 59.06
N THR A 262 12.39 3.47 59.19
CA THR A 262 11.65 3.84 60.41
C THR A 262 10.16 3.48 60.35
N ASP A 263 9.67 3.05 59.19
CA ASP A 263 8.31 2.52 59.04
C ASP A 263 8.33 1.00 59.21
N GLU A 264 7.75 0.54 60.31
CA GLU A 264 7.69 -0.88 60.69
C GLU A 264 6.86 -1.73 59.70
N GLU A 265 5.84 -1.13 59.07
CA GLU A 265 5.01 -1.82 58.08
C GLU A 265 5.82 -2.09 56.81
N TYR A 266 6.57 -1.10 56.33
CA TYR A 266 7.44 -1.27 55.16
C TYR A 266 8.65 -2.18 55.46
N ALA A 267 9.22 -2.09 56.67
CA ALA A 267 10.24 -3.02 57.14
C ALA A 267 9.74 -4.47 57.13
N SER A 268 8.49 -4.70 57.55
CA SER A 268 7.88 -6.04 57.53
C SER A 268 7.64 -6.54 56.10
N VAL A 269 7.28 -5.65 55.17
CA VAL A 269 7.15 -6.02 53.74
C VAL A 269 8.50 -6.45 53.16
N PHE A 270 9.58 -5.71 53.46
CA PHE A 270 10.94 -6.10 53.08
C PHE A 270 11.33 -7.44 53.71
N GLU A 271 11.07 -7.61 55.00
CA GLU A 271 11.38 -8.83 55.74
C GLU A 271 10.68 -10.06 55.14
N ASN A 272 9.38 -9.97 54.88
CA ASN A 272 8.63 -11.07 54.30
C ASN A 272 9.13 -11.41 52.89
N ALA A 273 9.30 -10.40 52.02
CA ALA A 273 9.83 -10.61 50.68
C ALA A 273 11.24 -11.24 50.72
N TYR A 274 12.10 -10.80 51.64
CA TYR A 274 13.43 -11.39 51.83
C TYR A 274 13.34 -12.84 52.29
N LYS A 275 12.49 -13.16 53.28
CA LYS A 275 12.32 -14.52 53.80
C LYS A 275 11.77 -15.48 52.75
N ASP A 276 10.87 -15.03 51.91
CA ASP A 276 10.30 -15.85 50.84
C ASP A 276 11.36 -16.28 49.83
N ILE A 277 12.41 -15.46 49.63
CA ILE A 277 13.48 -15.72 48.65
C ILE A 277 14.67 -16.45 49.30
N TYR A 278 15.12 -15.99 50.48
CA TYR A 278 16.39 -16.41 51.10
C TYR A 278 16.23 -17.03 52.50
N GLY A 279 15.02 -17.04 53.06
CA GLY A 279 14.77 -17.46 54.44
C GLY A 279 15.27 -16.45 55.49
N ASP A 280 15.43 -16.91 56.73
CA ASP A 280 15.84 -16.09 57.88
C ASP A 280 17.36 -15.81 57.94
N THR A 281 18.00 -15.53 56.79
CA THR A 281 19.46 -15.36 56.66
C THR A 281 19.92 -13.90 56.81
N PHE A 282 19.39 -13.17 57.78
CA PHE A 282 19.77 -11.79 58.09
C PHE A 282 19.87 -11.54 59.60
N CYS A 283 20.60 -10.49 59.98
CA CYS A 283 20.60 -9.96 61.33
C CYS A 283 19.66 -8.74 61.41
N ARG A 284 18.64 -8.80 62.27
CA ARG A 284 17.72 -7.69 62.54
C ARG A 284 18.14 -6.94 63.79
N TYR A 285 18.29 -5.63 63.66
CA TYR A 285 18.63 -4.71 64.73
C TYR A 285 17.54 -3.66 64.87
N GLU A 286 17.24 -3.25 66.09
CA GLU A 286 16.37 -2.12 66.38
C GLU A 286 17.12 -1.08 67.19
N ARG A 287 16.99 0.20 66.81
CA ARG A 287 17.50 1.31 67.62
C ARG A 287 16.53 2.47 67.64
N THR A 288 16.36 3.10 68.80
CA THR A 288 15.58 4.32 68.93
C THR A 288 16.41 5.52 68.48
N LEU A 289 15.94 6.24 67.47
CA LEU A 289 16.56 7.47 66.99
C LEU A 289 16.33 8.63 67.99
N LYS A 290 17.14 9.68 67.90
CA LYS A 290 16.95 10.92 68.68
C LYS A 290 15.56 11.56 68.46
N SER A 291 14.89 11.23 67.37
CA SER A 291 13.52 11.65 67.06
C SER A 291 12.42 10.87 67.79
N GLY A 292 12.78 9.86 68.59
CA GLY A 292 11.85 8.96 69.26
C GLY A 292 11.29 7.83 68.39
N LYS A 293 11.64 7.80 67.09
CA LYS A 293 11.24 6.71 66.17
C LYS A 293 12.18 5.51 66.29
N THR A 294 11.63 4.30 66.25
CA THR A 294 12.41 3.07 66.11
C THR A 294 12.88 2.92 64.66
N LEU A 295 14.18 2.72 64.46
CA LEU A 295 14.77 2.31 63.19
C LEU A 295 15.00 0.81 63.24
N VAL A 296 14.40 0.10 62.29
CA VAL A 296 14.68 -1.33 62.06
C VAL A 296 15.74 -1.43 60.96
N GLU A 297 16.79 -2.21 61.21
CA GLU A 297 17.88 -2.46 60.27
C GLU A 297 18.07 -3.96 60.06
N TYR A 298 18.08 -4.37 58.80
CA TYR A 298 18.36 -5.73 58.35
C TYR A 298 19.74 -5.75 57.71
N GLN A 299 20.64 -6.59 58.22
CA GLN A 299 21.99 -6.77 57.68
C GLN A 299 22.19 -8.19 57.15
N ILE A 300 22.66 -8.27 55.91
CA ILE A 300 22.92 -9.51 55.18
C ILE A 300 24.44 -9.66 55.05
N HIS A 301 24.98 -10.77 55.56
CA HIS A 301 26.42 -11.07 55.54
C HIS A 301 26.76 -12.30 54.68
N HIS A 302 25.75 -12.99 54.15
CA HIS A 302 25.94 -14.17 53.30
C HIS A 302 26.48 -13.76 51.91
N LYS A 303 27.69 -14.22 51.59
CA LYS A 303 28.38 -13.87 50.33
C LYS A 303 27.60 -14.24 49.09
N GLU A 304 26.97 -15.41 49.06
CA GLU A 304 26.18 -15.89 47.93
C GLU A 304 24.97 -14.99 47.65
N ILE A 305 24.25 -14.57 48.69
CA ILE A 305 23.09 -13.67 48.58
C ILE A 305 23.53 -12.26 48.15
N ILE A 306 24.64 -11.77 48.70
CA ILE A 306 25.21 -10.48 48.27
C ILE A 306 25.59 -10.53 46.78
N GLN A 307 26.16 -11.65 46.33
CA GLN A 307 26.54 -11.84 44.94
C GLN A 307 25.32 -11.91 44.02
N ASP A 308 24.26 -12.64 44.39
CA ASP A 308 23.00 -12.66 43.64
C ASP A 308 22.38 -11.25 43.50
N ILE A 309 22.36 -10.48 44.60
CA ILE A 309 21.86 -9.09 44.60
C ILE A 309 22.69 -8.21 43.64
N ARG A 310 24.02 -8.42 43.55
CA ARG A 310 24.87 -7.71 42.59
C ARG A 310 24.61 -8.13 41.14
N GLU A 311 24.39 -9.41 40.90
CA GLU A 311 24.04 -9.96 39.57
C GLU A 311 22.70 -9.42 39.08
N LYS A 312 21.76 -9.11 40.00
CA LYS A 312 20.51 -8.37 39.74
C LYS A 312 20.71 -6.84 39.67
N GLU A 313 21.94 -6.40 39.41
CA GLU A 313 22.36 -5.01 39.14
C GLU A 313 22.24 -4.02 40.31
N PHE A 314 22.16 -4.50 41.56
CA PHE A 314 22.22 -3.63 42.74
C PHE A 314 23.66 -3.51 43.29
N ASP A 315 24.52 -2.74 42.60
CA ASP A 315 25.89 -2.42 43.07
C ASP A 315 26.34 -0.97 42.76
N LYS A 316 25.38 -0.10 42.41
CA LYS A 316 25.70 1.26 41.95
C LYS A 316 25.67 2.28 43.08
N LYS A 317 26.57 3.26 43.01
CA LYS A 317 26.56 4.44 43.88
C LYS A 317 25.27 5.24 43.70
N SER A 318 24.88 6.02 44.70
CA SER A 318 23.65 6.83 44.68
C SER A 318 23.47 7.73 43.46
N SER A 319 24.57 8.24 42.87
CA SER A 319 24.58 9.07 41.65
C SER A 319 24.32 8.29 40.36
N ASP A 320 24.59 6.98 40.38
CA ASP A 320 24.64 6.12 39.20
C ASP A 320 23.59 5.00 39.25
N LYS A 321 22.74 5.00 40.28
CA LYS A 321 21.59 4.09 40.41
C LYS A 321 20.77 4.09 39.13
N GLU A 322 20.21 2.94 38.79
CA GLU A 322 19.31 2.75 37.65
C GLU A 322 18.26 1.71 38.02
N ILE A 323 17.19 1.61 37.23
CA ILE A 323 16.25 0.50 37.38
C ILE A 323 16.94 -0.76 36.89
N PRO A 324 17.01 -1.84 37.69
CA PRO A 324 17.56 -3.10 37.26
C PRO A 324 16.92 -3.57 35.95
N PHE A 325 17.74 -4.00 35.00
CA PHE A 325 17.27 -4.40 33.68
C PHE A 325 16.33 -5.59 33.74
N VAL A 326 16.55 -6.51 34.68
CA VAL A 326 15.64 -7.63 34.99
C VAL A 326 14.22 -7.16 35.33
N VAL A 327 14.06 -5.98 35.95
CA VAL A 327 12.74 -5.38 36.22
C VAL A 327 12.15 -4.80 34.94
N LEU A 328 12.95 -4.07 34.14
CA LEU A 328 12.49 -3.44 32.89
C LEU A 328 12.02 -4.47 31.87
N GLN A 329 12.65 -5.64 31.81
CA GLN A 329 12.30 -6.74 30.90
C GLN A 329 11.17 -7.66 31.40
N SER A 330 10.79 -7.54 32.67
CA SER A 330 9.69 -8.34 33.23
C SER A 330 8.32 -7.73 32.92
N SER A 331 7.25 -8.46 33.17
CA SER A 331 5.87 -7.99 32.94
C SER A 331 5.52 -6.75 33.76
N LYS A 332 4.46 -6.04 33.36
CA LYS A 332 3.91 -4.90 34.11
C LYS A 332 3.56 -5.23 35.56
N ARG A 333 3.27 -6.50 35.86
CA ARG A 333 2.99 -6.97 37.22
C ARG A 333 4.23 -6.88 38.10
N VAL A 334 5.37 -7.41 37.64
CA VAL A 334 6.68 -7.33 38.30
C VAL A 334 7.15 -5.88 38.37
N GLN A 335 7.05 -5.13 37.26
CA GLN A 335 7.37 -3.70 37.22
C GLN A 335 6.55 -2.90 38.25
N ARG A 336 5.26 -3.22 38.42
CA ARG A 336 4.39 -2.59 39.42
C ARG A 336 4.83 -2.91 40.85
N ALA A 337 5.18 -4.16 41.13
CA ALA A 337 5.67 -4.57 42.45
C ALA A 337 6.94 -3.80 42.84
N PHE A 338 7.89 -3.71 41.91
CA PHE A 338 9.09 -2.88 42.07
C PHE A 338 8.76 -1.40 42.30
N LEU A 339 7.91 -0.80 41.46
CA LEU A 339 7.53 0.61 41.59
C LEU A 339 6.87 0.92 42.94
N LYS A 340 5.96 0.06 43.42
CA LYS A 340 5.32 0.22 44.74
C LYS A 340 6.36 0.28 45.85
N ALA A 341 7.27 -0.70 45.89
CA ALA A 341 8.32 -0.73 46.91
C ALA A 341 9.28 0.46 46.78
N LEU A 342 9.65 0.84 45.56
CA LEU A 342 10.53 1.98 45.30
C LEU A 342 9.92 3.30 45.80
N PHE A 343 8.66 3.57 45.48
CA PHE A 343 7.94 4.76 45.94
C PHE A 343 7.62 4.70 47.44
N GLU A 344 7.51 3.52 48.05
CA GLU A 344 7.32 3.44 49.50
C GLU A 344 8.53 3.93 50.29
N GLY A 345 9.76 3.68 49.83
CA GLY A 345 10.96 4.26 50.45
C GLY A 345 11.04 5.77 50.23
N ASP A 346 11.50 6.15 49.04
CA ASP A 346 11.89 7.54 48.72
C ASP A 346 10.73 8.41 48.15
N GLY A 347 9.55 7.81 47.93
CA GLY A 347 8.40 8.52 47.42
C GLY A 347 7.65 9.30 48.49
N THR A 348 7.13 10.46 48.12
CA THR A 348 6.35 11.34 49.02
C THR A 348 5.05 11.77 48.36
N VAL A 349 3.94 11.68 49.09
CA VAL A 349 2.67 12.32 48.72
C VAL A 349 2.39 13.54 49.61
N TYR A 350 2.14 14.68 48.97
CA TYR A 350 1.88 15.94 49.66
C TYR A 350 0.79 16.76 48.97
N GLU A 351 0.05 17.51 49.77
CA GLU A 351 -0.95 18.46 49.30
C GLU A 351 -0.33 19.87 49.27
N THR A 352 -0.60 20.61 48.20
CA THR A 352 -0.37 22.05 48.10
C THR A 352 -1.71 22.77 48.15
N ALA A 353 -1.72 24.09 48.27
CA ALA A 353 -2.96 24.88 48.31
C ALA A 353 -3.92 24.61 47.12
N ARG A 354 -3.42 24.07 45.99
CA ARG A 354 -4.19 23.89 44.76
C ARG A 354 -4.17 22.47 44.16
N ALA A 355 -3.31 21.56 44.64
CA ALA A 355 -3.16 20.23 44.06
C ALA A 355 -2.47 19.24 45.02
N VAL A 356 -2.73 17.94 44.84
CA VAL A 356 -1.90 16.87 45.40
C VAL A 356 -0.77 16.59 44.41
N ASN A 357 0.40 16.23 44.92
CA ASN A 357 1.53 15.81 44.11
C ASN A 357 2.17 14.58 44.74
N ILE A 358 2.75 13.75 43.88
CA ILE A 358 3.63 12.66 44.28
C ILE A 358 5.02 13.03 43.78
N SER A 359 6.03 12.90 44.62
CA SER A 359 7.41 13.12 44.23
C SER A 359 8.30 11.96 44.60
N TYR A 360 9.38 11.79 43.84
CA TYR A 360 10.46 10.85 44.11
C TYR A 360 11.79 11.59 43.91
N SER A 361 12.66 11.60 44.91
CA SER A 361 13.92 12.34 44.87
C SER A 361 15.11 11.38 44.77
N SER A 362 16.05 11.64 43.87
CA SER A 362 17.26 10.83 43.71
C SER A 362 18.44 11.66 43.24
N LYS A 363 19.67 11.21 43.57
CA LYS A 363 20.91 11.76 43.01
C LYS A 363 21.14 11.34 41.56
N SER A 364 20.56 10.21 41.13
CA SER A 364 20.73 9.69 39.77
C SER A 364 19.70 10.26 38.80
N LYS A 365 20.16 11.10 37.85
CA LYS A 365 19.31 11.54 36.71
C LYS A 365 18.91 10.35 35.83
N LYS A 366 19.76 9.32 35.73
CA LYS A 366 19.52 8.11 34.92
C LYS A 366 18.33 7.30 35.46
N LEU A 367 18.31 7.05 36.77
CA LEU A 367 17.19 6.38 37.45
C LEU A 367 15.88 7.13 37.19
N LEU A 368 15.87 8.46 37.34
CA LEU A 368 14.64 9.23 37.14
C LEU A 368 14.15 9.21 35.69
N LYS A 369 15.04 9.17 34.70
CA LYS A 369 14.65 9.04 33.28
C LYS A 369 14.03 7.68 32.97
N GLN A 370 14.65 6.60 33.45
CA GLN A 370 14.07 5.26 33.31
C GLN A 370 12.74 5.17 34.06
N LEU A 371 12.66 5.74 35.26
CA LEU A 371 11.42 5.82 36.03
C LEU A 371 10.34 6.60 35.29
N GLN A 372 10.69 7.70 34.63
CA GLN A 372 9.78 8.49 33.81
C GLN A 372 9.25 7.69 32.61
N VAL A 373 10.10 6.94 31.89
CA VAL A 373 9.67 6.05 30.79
C VAL A 373 8.84 4.87 31.31
N LEU A 374 9.22 4.27 32.44
CA LEU A 374 8.48 3.18 33.06
C LEU A 374 7.08 3.63 33.54
N LEU A 375 6.96 4.86 34.06
CA LEU A 375 5.67 5.44 34.43
C LEU A 375 4.76 5.67 33.20
N LEU A 376 5.33 6.00 32.03
CA LEU A 376 4.56 6.07 30.77
C LEU A 376 3.93 4.72 30.41
N ASN A 377 4.60 3.58 30.70
CA ASN A 377 4.00 2.25 30.49
C ASN A 377 2.70 2.05 31.28
N PHE A 378 2.48 2.82 32.36
CA PHE A 378 1.28 2.79 33.17
C PHE A 378 0.28 3.92 32.88
N GLY A 379 0.48 4.78 31.86
CA GLY A 379 -0.42 5.93 31.67
C GLY A 379 0.07 7.23 32.30
N ILE A 380 1.15 7.21 33.08
CA ILE A 380 1.45 8.24 34.07
C ILE A 380 2.53 9.17 33.54
N VAL A 381 2.14 10.42 33.25
CA VAL A 381 3.06 11.47 32.84
C VAL A 381 3.72 12.07 34.08
N SER A 382 5.05 12.22 34.05
CA SER A 382 5.82 12.83 35.13
C SER A 382 6.80 13.88 34.61
N ARG A 383 7.28 14.74 35.50
CA ARG A 383 8.26 15.80 35.19
C ARG A 383 9.49 15.65 36.07
N ILE A 384 10.68 15.82 35.49
CA ILE A 384 11.93 15.85 36.23
C ILE A 384 12.36 17.31 36.46
N HIS A 385 12.67 17.64 37.71
CA HIS A 385 13.21 18.93 38.13
C HIS A 385 14.55 18.73 38.85
N ARG A 386 15.46 19.70 38.73
CA ARG A 386 16.74 19.69 39.46
C ARG A 386 16.64 20.60 40.68
N ASP A 387 16.88 20.05 41.87
CA ASP A 387 16.84 20.75 43.16
C ASP A 387 18.25 20.77 43.77
N LYS A 388 18.93 21.93 43.81
CA LYS A 388 20.31 22.13 44.31
C LYS A 388 21.29 20.97 43.99
N GLN A 389 21.32 19.93 44.84
CA GLN A 389 22.22 18.76 44.73
C GLN A 389 21.53 17.44 44.27
N ASN A 390 20.21 17.37 44.20
CA ASN A 390 19.44 16.18 43.82
C ASN A 390 18.53 16.47 42.61
N TYR A 391 17.99 15.42 42.00
CA TYR A 391 16.89 15.51 41.04
C TYR A 391 15.59 15.03 41.70
N ARG A 392 14.46 15.58 41.28
CA ARG A 392 13.14 15.21 41.78
C ARG A 392 12.21 14.96 40.61
N LEU A 393 11.64 13.76 40.54
CA LEU A 393 10.54 13.41 39.67
C LEU A 393 9.23 13.79 40.36
N ILE A 394 8.33 14.44 39.64
CA ILE A 394 7.06 14.95 40.16
C ILE A 394 5.92 14.44 39.26
N ILE A 395 4.95 13.77 39.87
CA ILE A 395 3.67 13.37 39.27
C ILE A 395 2.62 14.34 39.77
N SER A 396 1.98 15.03 38.84
CA SER A 396 1.00 16.08 39.14
C SER A 396 -0.20 15.99 38.19
N GLY A 397 -1.28 16.67 38.57
CA GLY A 397 -2.54 16.62 37.84
C GLY A 397 -3.40 15.43 38.27
N TYR A 398 -4.70 15.68 38.40
CA TYR A 398 -5.65 14.71 38.96
C TYR A 398 -5.61 13.35 38.24
N GLN A 399 -5.55 13.34 36.90
CA GLN A 399 -5.56 12.10 36.13
C GLN A 399 -4.32 11.24 36.37
N ASN A 400 -3.12 11.84 36.38
CA ASN A 400 -1.87 11.10 36.64
C ASN A 400 -1.83 10.56 38.08
N ILE A 401 -2.35 11.31 39.06
CA ILE A 401 -2.43 10.88 40.45
C ILE A 401 -3.44 9.75 40.61
N LYS A 402 -4.59 9.82 39.92
CA LYS A 402 -5.59 8.75 39.89
C LYS A 402 -4.98 7.48 39.29
N LEU A 403 -4.31 7.59 38.14
CA LEU A 403 -3.62 6.48 37.49
C LEU A 403 -2.52 5.90 38.39
N PHE A 404 -1.74 6.74 39.07
CA PHE A 404 -0.76 6.25 40.04
C PHE A 404 -1.43 5.48 41.18
N LYS A 405 -2.49 6.03 41.80
CA LYS A 405 -3.24 5.36 42.87
C LYS A 405 -3.75 3.97 42.46
N GLU A 406 -4.24 3.85 41.22
CA GLU A 406 -4.89 2.64 40.70
C GLU A 406 -3.89 1.62 40.15
N LYS A 407 -2.94 2.06 39.31
CA LYS A 407 -2.02 1.20 38.58
C LYS A 407 -0.69 0.97 39.29
N VAL A 408 -0.21 1.89 40.13
CA VAL A 408 1.03 1.75 40.89
C VAL A 408 0.73 1.67 42.39
N GLY A 409 0.58 2.82 43.06
CA GLY A 409 0.24 2.94 44.48
C GLY A 409 1.46 2.96 45.40
N PHE A 410 1.18 3.12 46.68
CA PHE A 410 2.10 2.96 47.80
C PHE A 410 1.78 1.68 48.58
N LEU A 411 2.63 1.35 49.55
CA LEU A 411 2.36 0.34 50.57
C LEU A 411 1.78 1.03 51.83
N GLY A 412 0.95 0.32 52.58
CA GLY A 412 0.47 0.75 53.90
C GLY A 412 -0.09 2.19 54.02
N LYS A 413 0.36 2.90 55.05
CA LYS A 413 -0.17 4.24 55.44
C LYS A 413 -0.03 5.32 54.37
N LYS A 414 1.00 5.30 53.52
CA LYS A 414 1.15 6.28 52.43
C LYS A 414 0.04 6.12 51.40
N GLN A 415 -0.41 4.89 51.14
CA GLN A 415 -1.53 4.62 50.24
C GLN A 415 -2.85 5.12 50.81
N GLU A 416 -3.10 4.90 52.11
CA GLU A 416 -4.29 5.45 52.77
C GLU A 416 -4.32 6.98 52.70
N LYS A 417 -3.15 7.62 52.93
CA LYS A 417 -3.00 9.07 52.80
C LYS A 417 -3.31 9.53 51.37
N LEU A 418 -2.79 8.82 50.36
CA LEU A 418 -3.08 9.12 48.95
C LEU A 418 -4.58 9.01 48.65
N ILE A 419 -5.25 7.94 49.11
CA ILE A 419 -6.70 7.73 48.93
C ILE A 419 -7.48 8.90 49.52
N LYS A 420 -7.23 9.24 50.80
CA LYS A 420 -7.88 10.37 51.50
C LYS A 420 -7.68 11.70 50.76
N LEU A 421 -6.46 11.95 50.28
CA LEU A 421 -6.11 13.17 49.55
C LEU A 421 -6.80 13.25 48.17
N VAL A 422 -6.89 12.14 47.44
CA VAL A 422 -7.57 12.07 46.15
C VAL A 422 -9.09 12.29 46.31
N GLU A 423 -9.72 11.68 47.32
CA GLU A 423 -11.14 11.88 47.63
C GLU A 423 -11.46 13.34 47.99
N LYS A 424 -10.57 13.99 48.76
CA LYS A 424 -10.69 15.41 49.11
C LYS A 424 -10.63 16.33 47.87
N ILE A 425 -9.79 15.99 46.88
CA ILE A 425 -9.68 16.75 45.63
C ILE A 425 -10.87 16.49 44.70
N TYR A 426 -11.36 15.25 44.63
CA TYR A 426 -12.49 14.88 43.76
C TYR A 426 -13.73 15.76 44.02
N LYS A 427 -14.01 16.06 45.30
CA LYS A 427 -15.14 16.92 45.71
C LYS A 427 -15.06 18.38 45.28
N LYS A 428 -13.91 18.86 44.77
CA LYS A 428 -13.71 20.26 44.38
C LYS A 428 -13.86 20.54 42.88
N GLU A 429 -14.09 19.55 42.00
CA GLU A 429 -14.35 19.68 40.54
C GLU A 429 -13.40 20.59 39.68
N THR A 430 -12.35 21.20 40.24
CA THR A 430 -11.77 22.44 39.67
C THR A 430 -10.29 22.39 39.24
N ALA A 431 -9.58 21.27 39.40
CA ALA A 431 -8.14 21.24 39.12
C ALA A 431 -7.79 20.68 37.72
N ASN A 432 -7.97 21.48 36.67
CA ASN A 432 -7.42 21.16 35.35
C ASN A 432 -5.87 21.14 35.40
N SER A 433 -5.24 20.12 34.82
CA SER A 433 -3.78 20.09 34.68
C SER A 433 -3.30 21.23 33.80
N LYS A 434 -2.28 21.97 34.22
CA LYS A 434 -1.69 23.05 33.41
C LYS A 434 -0.83 22.54 32.25
N THR A 435 -0.31 21.34 32.35
CA THR A 435 0.73 20.80 31.44
C THR A 435 0.20 19.67 30.57
N ASP A 436 -0.78 18.92 31.05
CA ASP A 436 -1.37 17.79 30.31
C ASP A 436 -2.58 18.25 29.50
N PHE A 437 -2.31 18.64 28.26
CA PHE A 437 -3.31 19.13 27.32
C PHE A 437 -2.93 18.87 25.88
N ILE A 438 -3.91 19.02 25.00
CA ILE A 438 -3.77 18.91 23.55
C ILE A 438 -3.57 20.33 23.01
N PRO A 439 -2.36 20.71 22.57
CA PRO A 439 -2.10 22.05 22.07
C PRO A 439 -2.96 22.35 20.83
N PHE A 440 -3.30 23.61 20.62
CA PHE A 440 -4.01 24.13 19.44
C PHE A 440 -5.47 23.68 19.26
N ILE A 441 -5.92 22.57 19.85
CA ILE A 441 -7.25 21.99 19.57
C ILE A 441 -8.40 22.88 20.04
N ALA A 442 -8.28 23.49 21.23
CA ALA A 442 -9.36 24.32 21.76
C ALA A 442 -9.53 25.61 20.94
N ASP A 443 -8.43 26.23 20.55
CA ASP A 443 -8.46 27.45 19.74
C ASP A 443 -8.97 27.13 18.33
N TYR A 444 -8.50 26.02 17.74
CA TYR A 444 -9.01 25.53 16.47
C TYR A 444 -10.53 25.30 16.47
N ILE A 445 -11.06 24.58 17.46
CA ILE A 445 -12.51 24.33 17.58
C ILE A 445 -13.26 25.65 17.79
N ARG A 446 -12.75 26.56 18.64
CA ARG A 446 -13.43 27.84 18.87
C ARG A 446 -13.46 28.71 17.62
N ASP A 447 -12.37 28.75 16.86
CA ASP A 447 -12.28 29.55 15.65
C ASP A 447 -13.11 28.95 14.51
N LYS A 448 -13.05 27.63 14.30
CA LYS A 448 -13.80 26.94 13.24
C LYS A 448 -15.31 26.99 13.43
N TYR A 449 -15.80 26.92 14.68
CA TYR A 449 -17.23 26.87 14.99
C TYR A 449 -17.80 28.22 15.46
N ARG A 450 -17.02 29.30 15.34
CA ARG A 450 -17.45 30.65 15.65
C ARG A 450 -18.65 31.06 14.78
N GLY A 451 -19.74 31.44 15.42
CA GLY A 451 -20.97 31.93 14.76
C GLY A 451 -22.03 30.87 14.50
N LYS A 452 -21.78 29.59 14.81
CA LYS A 452 -22.71 28.47 14.55
C LYS A 452 -23.71 28.18 15.69
N GLY A 453 -24.07 29.19 16.48
CA GLY A 453 -25.08 29.07 17.56
C GLY A 453 -24.59 28.53 18.91
N PHE A 454 -23.36 27.99 18.99
CA PHE A 454 -22.78 27.40 20.22
C PHE A 454 -21.63 28.22 20.84
N ASN A 455 -21.42 29.46 20.37
CA ASN A 455 -20.30 30.32 20.80
C ASN A 455 -20.21 30.53 22.31
N GLU A 456 -21.36 30.74 22.94
CA GLU A 456 -21.42 30.95 24.38
C GLU A 456 -20.98 29.70 25.15
N TRP A 457 -21.33 28.51 24.65
CA TRP A 457 -20.89 27.26 25.24
C TRP A 457 -19.39 27.01 25.00
N LEU A 458 -18.91 27.14 23.76
CA LEU A 458 -17.50 26.91 23.38
C LEU A 458 -16.52 27.85 24.09
N SER A 459 -16.95 29.08 24.40
CA SER A 459 -16.15 30.06 25.14
C SER A 459 -16.12 29.78 26.65
N LYS A 460 -17.16 29.16 27.21
CA LYS A 460 -17.26 28.83 28.66
C LYS A 460 -16.59 27.49 29.03
N HIS A 461 -16.26 26.64 28.06
CA HIS A 461 -15.73 25.29 28.32
C HIS A 461 -14.32 25.07 27.76
N SER A 462 -13.52 24.26 28.46
CA SER A 462 -12.18 23.83 28.02
C SER A 462 -12.28 22.55 27.19
N LEU A 463 -11.72 22.55 25.98
CA LEU A 463 -11.84 21.47 24.98
C LEU A 463 -10.49 20.84 24.59
N ASP A 464 -9.46 21.11 25.36
CA ASP A 464 -8.07 20.70 25.16
C ASP A 464 -7.61 19.64 26.17
N ARG A 465 -8.54 19.08 26.96
CA ARG A 465 -8.25 18.04 27.96
C ARG A 465 -9.08 16.79 27.66
N TYR A 466 -8.46 15.61 27.64
CA TYR A 466 -9.12 14.33 27.36
C TYR A 466 -10.41 14.12 28.17
N HIS A 467 -10.34 14.20 29.50
CA HIS A 467 -11.51 14.00 30.37
C HIS A 467 -12.63 15.04 30.17
N LYS A 468 -12.31 16.24 29.65
CA LYS A 468 -13.33 17.25 29.29
C LYS A 468 -13.96 16.93 27.95
N ILE A 469 -13.15 16.53 26.96
CA ILE A 469 -13.65 16.08 25.66
C ILE A 469 -14.58 14.87 25.85
N GLU A 470 -14.21 13.90 26.69
CA GLU A 470 -15.07 12.76 27.07
C GLU A 470 -16.36 13.22 27.75
N LYS A 471 -16.25 14.09 28.77
CA LYS A 471 -17.42 14.61 29.51
C LYS A 471 -18.42 15.32 28.59
N TYR A 472 -17.92 16.05 27.61
CA TYR A 472 -18.72 16.85 26.70
C TYR A 472 -18.96 16.17 25.35
N TRP A 473 -18.66 14.87 25.24
CA TRP A 473 -18.66 14.16 23.96
C TRP A 473 -19.99 14.29 23.23
N ASP A 474 -21.12 14.03 23.90
CA ASP A 474 -22.45 14.10 23.28
C ASP A 474 -22.79 15.51 22.76
N THR A 475 -22.32 16.55 23.46
CA THR A 475 -22.49 17.93 23.01
C THR A 475 -21.57 18.25 21.84
N LEU A 476 -20.29 17.86 21.95
CA LEU A 476 -19.29 18.06 20.89
C LEU A 476 -19.66 17.27 19.63
N SER A 477 -20.19 16.06 19.73
CA SER A 477 -20.58 15.23 18.59
C SER A 477 -21.75 15.79 17.79
N ASN A 478 -22.56 16.66 18.42
CA ASN A 478 -23.65 17.38 17.78
C ASN A 478 -23.18 18.71 17.15
N ILE A 479 -22.05 19.26 17.61
CA ILE A 479 -21.50 20.53 17.12
C ILE A 479 -20.48 20.30 16.00
N LEU A 480 -19.60 19.32 16.19
CA LEU A 480 -18.45 19.06 15.34
C LEU A 480 -18.85 18.32 14.06
N ASP A 481 -18.21 18.68 12.94
CA ASP A 481 -18.29 17.91 11.71
C ASP A 481 -17.64 16.53 11.86
N GLU A 482 -17.81 15.66 10.88
CA GLU A 482 -17.29 14.28 10.94
C GLU A 482 -15.76 14.23 11.04
N GLU A 483 -15.07 15.14 10.36
CA GLU A 483 -13.61 15.21 10.35
C GLU A 483 -13.05 15.54 11.74
N ASP A 484 -13.57 16.57 12.41
CA ASP A 484 -13.13 16.94 13.76
C ASP A 484 -13.60 15.93 14.80
N ARG A 485 -14.76 15.29 14.59
CA ARG A 485 -15.19 14.16 15.41
C ARG A 485 -14.22 13.00 15.28
N SER A 486 -13.78 12.67 14.07
CA SER A 486 -12.80 11.62 13.82
C SER A 486 -11.47 11.95 14.49
N LEU A 487 -10.97 13.19 14.32
CA LEU A 487 -9.75 13.67 14.99
C LEU A 487 -9.86 13.57 16.52
N LEU A 488 -10.97 14.01 17.12
CA LEU A 488 -11.16 13.91 18.56
C LEU A 488 -11.31 12.45 19.02
N LYS A 489 -11.99 11.58 18.26
CA LYS A 489 -12.05 10.13 18.55
C LYS A 489 -10.66 9.51 18.54
N GLU A 490 -9.85 9.84 17.53
CA GLU A 490 -8.48 9.36 17.42
C GLU A 490 -7.63 9.85 18.60
N LEU A 491 -7.74 11.14 18.95
CA LEU A 491 -7.08 11.69 20.14
C LEU A 491 -7.51 10.95 21.40
N LEU A 492 -8.82 10.77 21.61
CA LEU A 492 -9.39 10.07 22.78
C LEU A 492 -8.93 8.60 22.86
N TYR A 493 -8.79 7.92 21.73
CA TYR A 493 -8.32 6.53 21.65
C TYR A 493 -6.82 6.41 21.94
N ASN A 494 -6.01 7.21 21.25
CA ASN A 494 -4.55 7.15 21.37
C ASN A 494 -4.02 7.74 22.67
N ARG A 495 -4.71 8.76 23.20
CA ARG A 495 -4.36 9.50 24.41
C ARG A 495 -2.90 9.93 24.48
N TYR A 496 -2.29 10.38 23.38
CA TYR A 496 -0.91 10.87 23.42
C TYR A 496 -0.71 12.01 24.43
N TYR A 497 0.54 12.20 24.86
CA TYR A 497 0.99 13.40 25.55
C TYR A 497 1.79 14.26 24.58
N PHE A 498 1.53 15.56 24.57
CA PHE A 498 2.19 16.50 23.68
C PHE A 498 3.26 17.28 24.45
N ALA A 499 4.50 16.79 24.38
CA ALA A 499 5.61 17.33 25.16
C ALA A 499 6.31 18.45 24.39
N LYS A 500 6.42 19.62 25.00
CA LYS A 500 7.07 20.77 24.36
C LYS A 500 8.59 20.63 24.41
N VAL A 501 9.27 20.78 23.28
CA VAL A 501 10.73 20.71 23.16
C VAL A 501 11.35 21.91 23.85
N LYS A 502 12.31 21.63 24.75
CA LYS A 502 13.03 22.64 25.52
C LYS A 502 14.40 22.92 24.92
N THR A 503 15.18 21.88 24.63
CA THR A 503 16.53 22.00 24.06
C THR A 503 16.74 21.02 22.91
N VAL A 504 17.62 21.44 21.99
CA VAL A 504 18.09 20.68 20.82
C VAL A 504 19.60 20.87 20.77
N GLU A 505 20.36 19.80 20.97
CA GLU A 505 21.82 19.87 21.16
C GLU A 505 22.54 18.79 20.34
N GLU A 506 23.59 19.17 19.60
CA GLU A 506 24.48 18.21 18.95
C GLU A 506 25.38 17.53 19.98
N THR A 507 25.57 16.22 19.86
CA THR A 507 26.18 15.38 20.91
C THR A 507 27.42 14.60 20.49
N GLY A 508 27.90 14.82 19.25
CA GLY A 508 29.08 14.16 18.68
C GLY A 508 28.75 12.89 17.91
N GLU A 509 29.73 11.99 17.74
CA GLU A 509 29.53 10.70 17.07
C GLU A 509 29.24 9.57 18.05
N LYS A 510 28.18 8.79 17.78
CA LYS A 510 27.79 7.62 18.56
C LYS A 510 27.33 6.49 17.67
N ILE A 511 27.40 5.26 18.17
CA ILE A 511 26.80 4.11 17.49
C ILE A 511 25.27 4.23 17.55
N VAL A 512 24.62 4.08 16.40
CA VAL A 512 23.17 4.23 16.26
C VAL A 512 22.52 2.98 15.67
N TYR A 513 21.30 2.72 16.10
CA TYR A 513 20.57 1.48 15.88
C TYR A 513 19.16 1.76 15.37
N SER A 514 18.54 0.74 14.76
CA SER A 514 17.18 0.82 14.23
C SER A 514 16.59 -0.59 14.13
N ILE A 515 15.27 -0.70 14.01
CA ILE A 515 14.56 -1.96 13.83
C ILE A 515 13.57 -1.84 12.68
N ARG A 516 13.39 -2.90 11.89
CA ARG A 516 12.34 -2.97 10.86
C ARG A 516 11.05 -3.44 11.50
N VAL A 517 9.97 -2.68 11.34
CA VAL A 517 8.65 -3.04 11.89
C VAL A 517 7.71 -3.35 10.75
N LYS A 518 7.03 -4.50 10.76
CA LYS A 518 6.00 -4.87 9.80
C LYS A 518 4.70 -4.13 10.09
N SER A 519 4.62 -2.87 9.70
CA SER A 519 3.42 -2.04 9.82
C SER A 519 3.32 -1.04 8.68
N ASP A 520 2.13 -0.52 8.40
CA ASP A 520 1.90 0.42 7.29
C ASP A 520 2.84 1.64 7.28
N CYS A 521 3.23 2.11 8.47
CA CYS A 521 4.11 3.27 8.67
C CYS A 521 5.47 2.88 9.28
N HIS A 522 5.75 1.58 9.42
CA HIS A 522 7.02 1.05 9.93
C HIS A 522 7.54 1.74 11.20
N SER A 523 6.63 2.17 12.08
CA SER A 523 6.93 2.98 13.26
C SER A 523 7.16 2.16 14.52
N PHE A 524 7.90 2.71 15.48
CA PHE A 524 8.10 2.12 16.81
C PHE A 524 8.21 3.21 17.89
N VAL A 525 7.88 2.85 19.14
CA VAL A 525 8.00 3.75 20.30
C VAL A 525 9.34 3.53 21.00
N GLY A 526 10.14 4.58 21.10
CA GLY A 526 11.45 4.61 21.79
C GLY A 526 11.51 5.74 22.80
N ASN A 527 11.85 5.45 24.06
CA ASN A 527 11.76 6.38 25.21
C ASN A 527 10.38 7.08 25.35
N GLY A 528 9.32 6.43 24.85
CA GLY A 528 7.98 7.01 24.78
C GLY A 528 7.71 7.89 23.55
N ILE A 529 8.70 8.19 22.71
CA ILE A 529 8.53 9.01 21.48
C ILE A 529 8.32 8.10 20.26
N VAL A 530 7.47 8.49 19.32
CA VAL A 530 7.13 7.69 18.12
C VAL A 530 8.10 7.98 16.96
N ASN A 531 8.71 6.92 16.38
CA ASN A 531 9.78 6.95 15.36
C ASN A 531 9.35 6.22 14.04
N HIS A 532 10.10 6.29 12.91
CA HIS A 532 9.73 5.74 11.57
C HIS A 532 10.92 5.13 10.75
N ASN A 533 10.67 4.28 9.71
CA ASN A 533 11.66 3.63 8.78
C ASN A 533 11.32 3.67 7.24
N THR A 534 12.30 3.55 6.32
CA THR A 534 12.13 3.40 4.83
C THR A 534 13.17 2.47 4.15
N GLU A 535 12.77 1.70 3.13
CA GLU A 535 13.62 0.77 2.34
C GLU A 535 13.26 0.79 0.83
N ALA A 536 14.17 0.39 -0.07
CA ALA A 536 13.98 0.39 -1.53
C ALA A 536 14.70 -0.77 -2.25
N ARG A 537 14.22 -1.15 -3.45
CA ARG A 537 14.86 -2.06 -4.42
C ARG A 537 14.44 -1.73 -5.87
N LEU A 538 15.05 -2.37 -6.87
CA LEU A 538 14.67 -2.17 -8.29
C LEU A 538 13.33 -2.84 -8.62
N THR A 539 12.57 -2.27 -9.57
CA THR A 539 11.41 -2.95 -10.18
C THR A 539 11.84 -3.90 -11.29
N LYS A 540 10.95 -4.81 -11.71
CA LYS A 540 11.21 -5.69 -12.85
C LYS A 540 11.50 -4.90 -14.12
N LEU A 541 10.77 -3.81 -14.36
CA LEU A 541 10.98 -2.94 -15.51
C LEU A 541 12.35 -2.24 -15.48
N ALA A 542 12.84 -1.84 -14.30
CA ALA A 542 14.17 -1.26 -14.19
C ALA A 542 15.30 -2.22 -14.56
N MET A 543 15.07 -3.54 -14.46
CA MET A 543 16.03 -4.52 -14.97
C MET A 543 16.15 -4.46 -16.49
N GLU A 544 15.06 -4.18 -17.21
CA GLU A 544 15.07 -4.00 -18.67
C GLU A 544 15.77 -2.71 -19.09
N MET A 545 15.84 -1.71 -18.20
CA MET A 545 16.66 -0.53 -18.42
C MET A 545 18.16 -0.84 -18.37
N LEU A 546 18.56 -1.79 -17.51
CA LEU A 546 19.95 -2.16 -17.21
C LEU A 546 20.43 -3.41 -17.98
N ALA A 547 19.54 -4.07 -18.73
CA ALA A 547 19.83 -5.32 -19.41
C ALA A 547 21.02 -5.18 -20.38
N ASP A 548 21.90 -6.18 -20.39
CA ASP A 548 23.10 -6.27 -21.24
C ASP A 548 24.16 -5.17 -20.99
N ILE A 549 24.13 -4.45 -19.86
CA ILE A 549 25.10 -3.40 -19.54
C ILE A 549 26.54 -3.92 -19.38
N ASP A 550 26.70 -5.20 -19.02
CA ASP A 550 27.98 -5.91 -18.85
C ASP A 550 28.60 -6.37 -20.18
N LYS A 551 27.86 -6.27 -21.29
CA LYS A 551 28.27 -6.73 -22.63
C LYS A 551 28.85 -5.61 -23.52
N ASN A 552 29.46 -4.59 -22.91
CA ASN A 552 30.04 -3.44 -23.62
C ASN A 552 29.03 -2.75 -24.58
N THR A 553 27.77 -2.67 -24.18
CA THR A 553 26.67 -2.16 -25.00
C THR A 553 26.56 -0.64 -25.00
N VAL A 554 27.21 0.03 -24.05
CA VAL A 554 27.18 1.48 -23.87
C VAL A 554 28.56 1.99 -23.47
N ASP A 555 28.84 3.24 -23.81
CA ASP A 555 30.11 3.88 -23.45
C ASP A 555 30.18 4.12 -21.93
N MET A 556 31.31 3.72 -21.36
CA MET A 556 31.66 3.99 -19.96
C MET A 556 32.58 5.20 -19.90
N LYS A 557 32.44 6.02 -18.85
CA LYS A 557 33.33 7.14 -18.54
C LYS A 557 33.83 7.04 -17.11
N GLU A 558 34.93 7.72 -16.80
CA GLU A 558 35.43 7.84 -15.45
C GLU A 558 34.41 8.56 -14.55
N ASN A 559 34.31 8.10 -13.31
CA ASN A 559 33.54 8.77 -12.26
C ASN A 559 34.27 10.07 -11.81
N PHE A 560 33.69 10.79 -10.84
CA PHE A 560 34.17 12.12 -10.47
C PHE A 560 35.58 12.16 -9.86
N ASP A 561 36.10 11.03 -9.36
CA ASP A 561 37.45 10.90 -8.79
C ASP A 561 38.38 9.96 -9.60
N ALA A 562 37.95 9.55 -10.79
CA ALA A 562 38.64 8.62 -11.70
C ALA A 562 39.04 7.26 -11.06
N SER A 563 38.35 6.83 -10.00
CA SER A 563 38.59 5.53 -9.37
C SER A 563 37.73 4.39 -9.94
N LEU A 564 36.59 4.73 -10.55
CA LEU A 564 35.60 3.78 -11.08
C LEU A 564 35.06 4.27 -12.43
N MET A 565 34.43 3.36 -13.16
CA MET A 565 33.71 3.68 -14.39
C MET A 565 32.19 3.76 -14.13
N GLU A 566 31.53 4.69 -14.82
CA GLU A 566 30.07 4.82 -14.85
C GLU A 566 29.55 4.92 -16.30
N PRO A 567 28.34 4.42 -16.59
CA PRO A 567 27.77 4.48 -17.93
C PRO A 567 27.38 5.92 -18.31
N GLU A 568 27.67 6.34 -19.54
CA GLU A 568 27.16 7.61 -20.07
C GLU A 568 25.63 7.58 -20.23
N VAL A 569 25.10 6.46 -20.75
CA VAL A 569 23.68 6.13 -20.92
C VAL A 569 23.42 4.67 -20.60
N LEU A 570 22.17 4.31 -20.28
CA LEU A 570 21.80 2.91 -20.10
C LEU A 570 21.43 2.23 -21.44
N PRO A 571 21.56 0.89 -21.53
CA PRO A 571 21.09 0.13 -22.70
C PRO A 571 19.61 0.37 -23.00
N ALA A 572 18.77 0.52 -21.96
CA ALA A 572 17.40 1.02 -22.01
C ALA A 572 16.49 0.32 -23.05
N LYS A 573 16.15 -0.96 -22.84
CA LYS A 573 15.18 -1.66 -23.72
C LYS A 573 13.80 -0.99 -23.71
N PHE A 574 13.40 -0.42 -22.59
CA PHE A 574 12.13 0.29 -22.42
C PHE A 574 12.27 1.77 -22.83
N PRO A 575 11.34 2.35 -23.64
CA PRO A 575 11.37 3.76 -24.08
C PRO A 575 10.97 4.74 -22.96
N ASN A 576 11.79 4.78 -21.91
CA ASN A 576 11.50 5.46 -20.65
C ASN A 576 11.20 6.97 -20.80
N LEU A 577 11.89 7.68 -21.69
CA LEU A 577 11.73 9.13 -21.87
C LEU A 577 10.28 9.53 -22.14
N ILE A 578 9.62 8.84 -23.07
CA ILE A 578 8.26 9.17 -23.49
C ILE A 578 7.22 8.52 -22.57
N CYS A 579 7.47 7.30 -22.10
CA CYS A 579 6.53 6.58 -21.24
C CYS A 579 6.43 7.18 -19.83
N ASN A 580 7.56 7.53 -19.20
CA ASN A 580 7.58 8.13 -17.87
C ASN A 580 7.62 9.66 -17.89
N GLY A 581 8.03 10.25 -19.00
CA GLY A 581 8.21 11.68 -19.11
C GLY A 581 9.43 12.19 -18.34
N ALA A 582 9.68 13.48 -18.47
CA ALA A 582 10.77 14.16 -17.80
C ALA A 582 10.43 15.64 -17.59
N SER A 583 10.78 16.19 -16.43
CA SER A 583 10.64 17.62 -16.16
C SER A 583 11.93 18.21 -15.62
N GLY A 584 12.36 19.37 -16.11
CA GLY A 584 13.62 19.97 -15.73
C GLY A 584 13.72 21.45 -16.10
N ILE A 585 14.41 22.21 -15.26
CA ILE A 585 14.69 23.63 -15.48
C ILE A 585 16.21 23.80 -15.44
N ALA A 586 16.78 24.30 -16.52
CA ALA A 586 18.20 24.59 -16.67
C ALA A 586 18.39 26.12 -16.84
N VAL A 587 19.65 26.55 -16.99
CA VAL A 587 19.97 27.95 -17.23
C VAL A 587 19.47 28.35 -18.64
N GLY A 588 18.40 29.14 -18.70
CA GLY A 588 17.81 29.62 -19.96
C GLY A 588 16.99 28.59 -20.76
N LEU A 589 16.84 27.36 -20.25
CA LEU A 589 16.13 26.27 -20.92
C LEU A 589 15.22 25.53 -19.94
N SER A 590 14.18 24.88 -20.47
CA SER A 590 13.32 23.98 -19.70
C SER A 590 12.97 22.76 -20.54
N THR A 591 12.52 21.71 -19.88
CA THR A 591 11.95 20.50 -20.50
C THR A 591 10.75 20.07 -19.69
N ASN A 592 9.67 19.70 -20.38
CA ASN A 592 8.49 19.11 -19.76
C ASN A 592 7.84 18.13 -20.74
N ILE A 593 8.15 16.86 -20.56
CA ILE A 593 7.68 15.75 -21.37
C ILE A 593 6.69 14.99 -20.50
N PRO A 594 5.39 14.95 -20.85
CA PRO A 594 4.41 14.21 -20.08
C PRO A 594 4.56 12.69 -20.32
N PRO A 595 4.08 11.85 -19.39
CA PRO A 595 4.06 10.40 -19.56
C PRO A 595 3.07 9.94 -20.65
N HIS A 596 3.32 8.76 -21.22
CA HIS A 596 2.51 8.13 -22.27
C HIS A 596 2.33 6.64 -21.97
N ASN A 597 1.30 6.05 -22.56
CA ASN A 597 1.05 4.62 -22.45
C ASN A 597 2.09 3.85 -23.26
N PHE A 598 2.69 2.82 -22.64
CA PHE A 598 3.74 2.02 -23.26
C PHE A 598 3.23 1.23 -24.47
N SER A 599 2.03 0.67 -24.41
CA SER A 599 1.47 -0.14 -25.51
C SER A 599 1.37 0.67 -26.80
N GLU A 600 0.96 1.94 -26.71
CA GLU A 600 0.88 2.82 -27.89
C GLU A 600 2.23 3.27 -28.40
N VAL A 601 3.15 3.57 -27.48
CA VAL A 601 4.52 3.93 -27.84
C VAL A 601 5.20 2.76 -28.52
N ALA A 602 4.98 1.53 -28.05
CA ALA A 602 5.49 0.31 -28.66
C ALA A 602 4.98 0.13 -30.09
N GLU A 603 3.67 0.25 -30.31
CA GLU A 603 3.10 0.18 -31.68
C GLU A 603 3.64 1.28 -32.60
N ALA A 604 3.77 2.52 -32.11
CA ALA A 604 4.36 3.62 -32.88
C ALA A 604 5.85 3.39 -33.19
N LEU A 605 6.62 2.81 -32.26
CA LEU A 605 8.02 2.46 -32.46
C LEU A 605 8.18 1.36 -33.51
N LYS A 606 7.36 0.30 -33.45
CA LYS A 606 7.36 -0.77 -34.45
C LYS A 606 7.03 -0.21 -35.83
N TYR A 607 5.98 0.60 -35.94
CA TYR A 607 5.59 1.24 -37.18
C TYR A 607 6.70 2.15 -37.74
N LEU A 608 7.31 2.98 -36.89
CA LEU A 608 8.39 3.88 -37.31
C LEU A 608 9.67 3.13 -37.72
N ALA A 609 9.94 1.97 -37.11
CA ALA A 609 11.08 1.14 -37.43
C ALA A 609 10.92 0.49 -38.83
N GLU A 610 9.72 0.04 -39.19
CA GLU A 610 9.41 -0.48 -40.53
C GLU A 610 9.26 0.64 -41.58
N PHE A 611 8.73 1.80 -41.17
CA PHE A 611 8.48 2.95 -42.05
C PHE A 611 9.20 4.21 -41.54
N PRO A 612 10.53 4.36 -41.76
CA PRO A 612 11.32 5.49 -41.23
C PRO A 612 10.86 6.89 -41.69
N ASN A 613 10.14 6.95 -42.82
CA ASN A 613 9.60 8.18 -43.38
C ASN A 613 8.22 8.57 -42.83
N ALA A 614 7.64 7.79 -41.91
CA ALA A 614 6.37 8.10 -41.27
C ALA A 614 6.32 9.54 -40.73
N THR A 615 5.18 10.17 -40.90
CA THR A 615 4.86 11.52 -40.44
C THR A 615 4.42 11.51 -38.98
N VAL A 616 4.51 12.65 -38.30
CA VAL A 616 4.01 12.79 -36.91
C VAL A 616 2.51 12.47 -36.84
N GLU A 617 1.74 12.82 -37.88
CA GLU A 617 0.30 12.53 -37.96
C GLU A 617 0.01 11.02 -37.99
N GLU A 618 0.78 10.24 -38.75
CA GLU A 618 0.68 8.77 -38.77
C GLU A 618 1.04 8.18 -37.40
N LEU A 619 2.09 8.69 -36.74
CA LEU A 619 2.49 8.22 -35.40
C LEU A 619 1.42 8.51 -34.34
N CYS A 620 0.72 9.65 -34.47
CA CYS A 620 -0.38 10.01 -33.57
C CYS A 620 -1.63 9.12 -33.72
N GLN A 621 -1.75 8.33 -34.80
CA GLN A 621 -2.81 7.30 -34.90
C GLN A 621 -2.63 6.20 -33.84
N PHE A 622 -1.38 5.94 -33.45
CA PHE A 622 -1.03 5.04 -32.37
C PHE A 622 -0.96 5.79 -31.03
N ILE A 623 -0.14 6.85 -30.95
CA ILE A 623 0.02 7.69 -29.75
C ILE A 623 -1.06 8.79 -29.76
N LYS A 624 -2.22 8.48 -29.19
CA LYS A 624 -3.36 9.40 -29.21
C LYS A 624 -3.16 10.66 -28.35
N GLY A 625 -2.15 10.66 -27.48
CA GLY A 625 -1.82 11.75 -26.57
C GLY A 625 -1.17 11.24 -25.28
N PRO A 626 -0.89 12.14 -24.31
CA PRO A 626 -0.32 11.76 -23.03
C PRO A 626 -1.25 10.84 -22.22
N ASP A 627 -0.67 9.94 -21.43
CA ASP A 627 -1.36 9.07 -20.48
C ASP A 627 -0.80 9.27 -19.08
N PHE A 628 -1.61 9.85 -18.19
CA PHE A 628 -1.16 10.25 -16.87
C PHE A 628 -1.41 9.15 -15.83
N PRO A 629 -0.49 8.94 -14.87
CA PRO A 629 -0.67 7.96 -13.79
C PRO A 629 -1.92 8.22 -12.94
N THR A 630 -2.35 9.48 -12.83
CA THR A 630 -3.55 9.91 -12.08
C THR A 630 -4.85 9.87 -12.90
N GLY A 631 -4.80 9.43 -14.16
CA GLY A 631 -5.96 9.42 -15.06
C GLY A 631 -6.34 10.81 -15.58
N GLY A 632 -7.64 11.13 -15.51
CA GLY A 632 -8.24 12.38 -16.00
C GLY A 632 -8.83 12.26 -17.41
N ILE A 633 -9.37 13.38 -17.89
CA ILE A 633 -9.97 13.54 -19.22
C ILE A 633 -9.15 14.57 -19.98
N LEU A 634 -8.48 14.14 -21.05
CA LEU A 634 -7.82 14.99 -22.02
C LEU A 634 -8.88 15.61 -22.94
N ILE A 635 -8.96 16.95 -22.95
CA ILE A 635 -9.97 17.69 -23.73
C ILE A 635 -9.36 18.47 -24.90
N THR A 636 -8.05 18.41 -25.07
CA THR A 636 -7.37 19.05 -26.21
C THR A 636 -7.74 18.29 -27.49
N PRO A 637 -8.21 18.98 -28.55
CA PRO A 637 -8.54 18.35 -29.82
C PRO A 637 -7.34 17.61 -30.43
N PHE A 638 -7.61 16.52 -31.14
CA PHE A 638 -6.56 15.69 -31.75
C PHE A 638 -5.66 16.48 -32.71
N GLU A 639 -6.23 17.35 -33.54
CA GLU A 639 -5.49 18.22 -34.46
C GLU A 639 -4.45 19.11 -33.73
N GLU A 640 -4.82 19.62 -32.55
CA GLU A 640 -3.92 20.42 -31.73
C GLU A 640 -2.82 19.55 -31.09
N ILE A 641 -3.14 18.32 -30.67
CA ILE A 641 -2.16 17.35 -30.17
C ILE A 641 -1.11 17.04 -31.25
N VAL A 642 -1.54 16.76 -32.49
CA VAL A 642 -0.64 16.50 -33.63
C VAL A 642 0.28 17.69 -33.86
N LYS A 643 -0.27 18.92 -33.82
CA LYS A 643 0.54 20.14 -33.95
C LYS A 643 1.55 20.28 -32.82
N ILE A 644 1.16 20.05 -31.57
CA ILE A 644 2.06 20.11 -30.40
C ILE A 644 3.22 19.13 -30.55
N TYR A 645 2.95 17.91 -31.02
CA TYR A 645 3.99 16.92 -31.26
C TYR A 645 4.86 17.20 -32.48
N THR A 646 4.34 17.93 -33.46
CA THR A 646 5.11 18.39 -34.64
C THR A 646 6.04 19.54 -34.27
N ASP A 647 5.55 20.50 -33.48
CA ASP A 647 6.33 21.68 -33.05
C ASP A 647 7.26 21.36 -31.86
N GLY A 648 7.01 20.25 -31.16
CA GLY A 648 7.71 19.86 -29.93
C GLY A 648 7.40 20.74 -28.71
N ARG A 649 6.45 21.67 -28.84
CA ARG A 649 6.06 22.64 -27.81
C ARG A 649 4.57 22.95 -27.86
N GLY A 650 3.98 23.16 -26.69
CA GLY A 650 2.60 23.62 -26.57
C GLY A 650 2.02 23.30 -25.19
N SER A 651 0.71 23.07 -25.11
CA SER A 651 0.08 22.67 -23.85
C SER A 651 -1.17 21.86 -24.10
N VAL A 652 -1.37 20.83 -23.28
CA VAL A 652 -2.60 20.04 -23.28
C VAL A 652 -3.45 20.37 -22.07
N THR A 653 -4.77 20.31 -22.19
CA THR A 653 -5.68 20.58 -21.07
C THR A 653 -6.32 19.29 -20.59
N VAL A 654 -6.27 19.07 -19.28
CA VAL A 654 -6.80 17.88 -18.62
C VAL A 654 -7.82 18.30 -17.58
N LYS A 655 -8.98 17.64 -17.56
CA LYS A 655 -10.02 17.74 -16.52
C LYS A 655 -9.91 16.52 -15.61
N GLY A 656 -10.11 16.70 -14.30
CA GLY A 656 -10.35 15.59 -13.38
C GLY A 656 -11.69 14.94 -13.67
N LYS A 657 -11.87 13.67 -13.30
CA LYS A 657 -13.16 13.00 -13.45
C LYS A 657 -14.05 13.30 -12.25
N ALA A 658 -15.27 13.72 -12.54
CA ALA A 658 -16.29 13.98 -11.54
C ALA A 658 -17.66 13.51 -12.03
N ARG A 659 -18.49 13.03 -11.11
CA ARG A 659 -19.88 12.64 -11.38
C ARG A 659 -20.85 13.34 -10.44
N ILE A 660 -22.10 13.49 -10.86
CA ILE A 660 -23.18 14.06 -10.05
C ILE A 660 -24.01 12.90 -9.50
N GLU A 661 -24.23 12.87 -8.20
CA GLU A 661 -25.09 11.88 -7.53
C GLU A 661 -26.32 12.57 -6.92
N ARG A 662 -27.50 11.97 -7.11
CA ARG A 662 -28.75 12.47 -6.53
C ARG A 662 -28.96 11.86 -5.14
N LEU A 663 -29.37 12.69 -4.19
CA LEU A 663 -29.65 12.33 -2.79
C LEU A 663 -31.16 12.42 -2.50
N PRO A 664 -31.65 11.73 -1.45
CA PRO A 664 -33.02 11.85 -0.99
C PRO A 664 -33.43 13.31 -0.71
N GLY A 665 -34.66 13.67 -1.10
CA GLY A 665 -35.19 15.03 -0.90
C GLY A 665 -34.67 16.08 -1.91
N ASN A 666 -34.39 15.66 -3.15
CA ASN A 666 -33.98 16.49 -4.28
C ASN A 666 -32.68 17.31 -4.03
N ARG A 667 -31.74 16.71 -3.30
CA ARG A 667 -30.38 17.25 -3.13
C ARG A 667 -29.44 16.57 -4.11
N HIS A 668 -28.35 17.23 -4.46
CA HIS A 668 -27.30 16.69 -5.31
C HIS A 668 -25.94 16.78 -4.62
N ARG A 669 -25.01 15.91 -4.99
CA ARG A 669 -23.59 16.01 -4.64
C ARG A 669 -22.74 15.76 -5.88
N ILE A 670 -21.58 16.40 -5.96
CA ILE A 670 -20.56 16.12 -6.98
C ILE A 670 -19.47 15.28 -6.32
N ILE A 671 -19.12 14.16 -6.93
CA ILE A 671 -18.03 13.28 -6.50
C ILE A 671 -16.89 13.42 -7.50
N ILE A 672 -15.76 13.97 -7.07
CA ILE A 672 -14.52 14.00 -7.85
C ILE A 672 -13.71 12.77 -7.45
N TYR A 673 -13.37 11.92 -8.42
CA TYR A 673 -12.67 10.66 -8.17
C TYR A 673 -11.34 10.50 -8.91
N GLU A 674 -11.02 11.41 -9.83
CA GLU A 674 -9.68 11.56 -10.40
C GLU A 674 -9.31 13.04 -10.50
N ILE A 675 -8.05 13.38 -10.27
CA ILE A 675 -7.53 14.75 -10.38
C ILE A 675 -6.46 14.84 -11.47
N PRO A 676 -6.29 16.01 -12.12
CA PRO A 676 -5.25 16.17 -13.13
C PRO A 676 -3.83 15.92 -12.62
N TYR A 677 -2.92 15.56 -13.52
CA TYR A 677 -1.53 15.26 -13.20
C TYR A 677 -0.80 16.42 -12.50
N GLN A 678 0.01 16.08 -11.48
CA GLN A 678 0.73 17.01 -10.63
C GLN A 678 -0.19 18.08 -9.98
N VAL A 679 -1.43 17.70 -9.64
CA VAL A 679 -2.31 18.50 -8.79
C VAL A 679 -2.25 17.92 -7.38
N ASN A 680 -1.97 18.78 -6.42
CA ASN A 680 -2.04 18.39 -5.01
C ASN A 680 -3.53 18.37 -4.58
N LYS A 681 -3.99 17.22 -4.08
CA LYS A 681 -5.40 17.03 -3.68
C LYS A 681 -5.84 18.03 -2.61
N VAL A 682 -5.00 18.23 -1.59
CA VAL A 682 -5.29 19.14 -0.46
C VAL A 682 -5.40 20.59 -0.95
N GLU A 683 -4.54 21.02 -1.86
CA GLU A 683 -4.57 22.37 -2.44
C GLU A 683 -5.80 22.60 -3.32
N LEU A 684 -6.23 21.57 -4.06
CA LEU A 684 -7.48 21.61 -4.81
C LEU A 684 -8.69 21.81 -3.88
N ILE A 685 -8.78 21.03 -2.80
CA ILE A 685 -9.85 21.12 -1.79
C ILE A 685 -9.85 22.51 -1.13
N LYS A 686 -8.68 23.02 -0.73
CA LYS A 686 -8.55 24.39 -0.20
C LYS A 686 -9.06 25.42 -1.17
N ARG A 687 -8.71 25.32 -2.45
CA ARG A 687 -9.16 26.25 -3.48
C ARG A 687 -10.67 26.23 -3.65
N ILE A 688 -11.31 25.05 -3.62
CA ILE A 688 -12.78 24.93 -3.65
C ILE A 688 -13.39 25.62 -2.42
N ALA A 689 -12.85 25.34 -1.22
CA ALA A 689 -13.33 25.96 0.01
C ALA A 689 -13.18 27.50 0.01
N GLU A 690 -12.11 28.04 -0.57
CA GLU A 690 -11.95 29.49 -0.75
C GLU A 690 -13.03 30.11 -1.64
N LEU A 691 -13.39 29.45 -2.74
CA LEU A 691 -14.45 29.92 -3.64
C LEU A 691 -15.79 30.02 -2.90
N VAL A 692 -16.08 29.07 -2.02
CA VAL A 692 -17.29 29.09 -1.18
C VAL A 692 -17.22 30.22 -0.15
N ARG A 693 -16.11 30.36 0.58
CA ARG A 693 -15.92 31.41 1.60
C ARG A 693 -15.99 32.83 1.05
N LYS A 694 -15.43 33.07 -0.14
CA LYS A 694 -15.48 34.37 -0.83
C LYS A 694 -16.84 34.67 -1.49
N GLY A 695 -17.82 33.78 -1.34
CA GLY A 695 -19.15 33.90 -1.95
C GLY A 695 -19.14 33.80 -3.48
N GLN A 696 -18.04 33.29 -4.05
CA GLN A 696 -17.86 33.10 -5.49
C GLN A 696 -18.55 31.84 -6.00
N GLU A 697 -18.78 30.86 -5.12
CA GLU A 697 -19.68 29.73 -5.35
C GLU A 697 -20.63 29.56 -4.16
N LYS A 698 -21.92 29.84 -4.37
CA LYS A 698 -22.95 29.83 -3.32
C LYS A 698 -23.76 28.53 -3.28
N GLY A 699 -23.66 27.70 -4.32
CA GLY A 699 -24.42 26.47 -4.50
C GLY A 699 -23.85 25.25 -3.76
N ILE A 700 -22.62 25.35 -3.23
CA ILE A 700 -21.99 24.30 -2.42
C ILE A 700 -22.45 24.46 -0.97
N SER A 701 -22.92 23.37 -0.37
CA SER A 701 -23.34 23.28 1.03
C SER A 701 -22.26 22.70 1.93
N ASP A 702 -21.55 21.66 1.47
CA ASP A 702 -20.48 20.99 2.20
C ASP A 702 -19.38 20.47 1.26
N LEU A 703 -18.18 20.24 1.79
CA LEU A 703 -17.03 19.68 1.07
C LEU A 703 -16.29 18.71 1.99
N ARG A 704 -16.21 17.44 1.60
CA ARG A 704 -15.53 16.38 2.35
C ARG A 704 -14.50 15.67 1.48
N ASP A 705 -13.42 15.21 2.10
CA ASP A 705 -12.50 14.26 1.50
C ASP A 705 -12.74 12.88 2.13
N GLU A 706 -13.25 11.96 1.31
CA GLU A 706 -13.53 10.57 1.66
C GLU A 706 -12.54 9.64 0.93
N SER A 707 -11.38 10.16 0.49
CA SER A 707 -10.34 9.35 -0.15
C SER A 707 -9.75 8.34 0.83
N ASP A 708 -9.48 7.14 0.34
CA ASP A 708 -8.83 6.06 1.09
C ASP A 708 -7.52 5.61 0.41
N ARG A 709 -7.00 4.44 0.75
CA ARG A 709 -5.78 3.89 0.12
C ARG A 709 -6.01 3.38 -1.30
N ASP A 710 -7.26 3.15 -1.68
CA ASP A 710 -7.65 2.50 -2.93
C ASP A 710 -8.17 3.50 -3.98
N GLY A 711 -8.44 4.75 -3.60
CA GLY A 711 -8.79 5.80 -4.55
C GLY A 711 -9.06 7.20 -3.98
N ILE A 712 -9.11 8.18 -4.89
CA ILE A 712 -9.50 9.56 -4.57
C ILE A 712 -11.02 9.64 -4.54
N ARG A 713 -11.58 10.29 -3.50
CA ARG A 713 -13.01 10.58 -3.41
C ARG A 713 -13.25 11.91 -2.69
N ILE A 714 -13.41 12.99 -3.46
CA ILE A 714 -13.76 14.31 -2.91
C ILE A 714 -15.25 14.54 -3.14
N VAL A 715 -15.99 14.75 -2.06
CA VAL A 715 -17.44 14.94 -2.06
C VAL A 715 -17.78 16.42 -1.90
N VAL A 716 -18.45 16.98 -2.89
CA VAL A 716 -18.98 18.35 -2.88
C VAL A 716 -20.50 18.29 -2.77
N GLU A 717 -21.06 18.48 -1.57
CA GLU A 717 -22.52 18.50 -1.41
C GLU A 717 -23.09 19.84 -1.86
N LEU A 718 -24.24 19.81 -2.52
CA LEU A 718 -24.89 21.00 -3.06
C LEU A 718 -26.14 21.38 -2.25
N LYS A 719 -26.50 22.66 -2.31
CA LYS A 719 -27.77 23.17 -1.77
C LYS A 719 -28.93 22.68 -2.64
N ARG A 720 -30.14 22.64 -2.08
CA ARG A 720 -31.34 22.11 -2.76
C ARG A 720 -31.65 22.86 -4.06
N GLU A 721 -31.40 24.16 -4.07
CA GLU A 721 -31.66 25.07 -5.18
C GLU A 721 -30.48 25.20 -6.16
N ALA A 722 -29.36 24.52 -5.91
CA ALA A 722 -28.17 24.62 -6.73
C ALA A 722 -28.20 23.65 -7.91
N ASP A 723 -27.97 24.19 -9.10
CA ASP A 723 -27.80 23.41 -10.34
C ASP A 723 -26.42 22.72 -10.33
N PRO A 724 -26.37 21.37 -10.24
CA PRO A 724 -25.12 20.63 -10.09
C PRO A 724 -24.17 20.80 -11.28
N GLU A 725 -24.70 20.90 -12.50
CA GLU A 725 -23.87 21.08 -13.70
C GLU A 725 -23.22 22.47 -13.71
N LYS A 726 -23.98 23.51 -13.37
CA LYS A 726 -23.43 24.88 -13.31
C LYS A 726 -22.33 25.00 -12.26
N VAL A 727 -22.49 24.34 -11.11
CA VAL A 727 -21.45 24.31 -10.07
C VAL A 727 -20.21 23.59 -10.60
N LEU A 728 -20.36 22.40 -11.18
CA LEU A 728 -19.25 21.63 -11.72
C LEU A 728 -18.48 22.40 -12.82
N LYS A 729 -19.17 23.04 -13.77
CA LYS A 729 -18.54 23.89 -14.80
C LYS A 729 -17.70 25.01 -14.21
N LYS A 730 -18.16 25.63 -13.12
CA LYS A 730 -17.38 26.67 -12.43
C LYS A 730 -16.19 26.10 -11.68
N LEU A 731 -16.33 24.92 -11.07
CA LEU A 731 -15.21 24.24 -10.42
C LEU A 731 -14.10 23.96 -11.42
N TYR A 732 -14.41 23.41 -12.60
CA TYR A 732 -13.43 23.25 -13.67
C TYR A 732 -12.76 24.58 -14.04
N ARG A 733 -13.53 25.66 -14.28
CA ARG A 733 -12.97 26.95 -14.70
C ARG A 733 -12.15 27.70 -13.65
N ARG A 734 -12.38 27.46 -12.35
CA ARG A 734 -11.83 28.30 -11.25
C ARG A 734 -10.89 27.57 -10.30
N THR A 735 -10.69 26.27 -10.50
CA THR A 735 -9.84 25.42 -9.67
C THR A 735 -8.89 24.59 -10.53
N GLN A 736 -7.93 23.91 -9.90
CA GLN A 736 -7.02 23.01 -10.61
C GLN A 736 -7.68 21.68 -11.04
N LEU A 737 -8.99 21.52 -10.83
CA LEU A 737 -9.75 20.39 -11.35
C LEU A 737 -9.74 20.35 -12.88
N GLN A 738 -9.51 21.50 -13.53
CA GLN A 738 -9.07 21.56 -14.92
C GLN A 738 -7.72 22.28 -14.96
N LYS A 739 -6.71 21.67 -15.57
CA LYS A 739 -5.35 22.21 -15.61
C LYS A 739 -4.75 22.03 -16.99
N SER A 740 -4.09 23.07 -17.48
CA SER A 740 -3.24 22.98 -18.67
C SER A 740 -1.83 22.56 -18.28
N ILE A 741 -1.33 21.52 -18.93
CA ILE A 741 -0.02 20.92 -18.71
C ILE A 741 0.86 21.33 -19.90
N PRO A 742 1.94 22.09 -19.67
CA PRO A 742 2.83 22.51 -20.76
C PRO A 742 3.64 21.33 -21.27
N ILE A 743 3.82 21.25 -22.59
CA ILE A 743 4.67 20.28 -23.27
C ILE A 743 5.86 21.03 -23.88
N ASN A 744 7.07 20.54 -23.61
CA ASN A 744 8.30 21.04 -24.20
C ASN A 744 9.30 19.87 -24.32
N LEU A 745 9.43 19.33 -25.53
CA LEU A 745 10.27 18.19 -25.89
C LEU A 745 11.74 18.61 -26.10
N THR A 746 12.32 19.33 -25.13
CA THR A 746 13.74 19.69 -25.14
C THR A 746 14.55 18.61 -24.43
N VAL A 747 15.50 18.00 -25.14
CA VAL A 747 16.31 16.85 -24.68
C VAL A 747 17.76 17.01 -25.10
N LEU A 748 18.67 16.21 -24.53
CA LEU A 748 20.06 16.16 -24.99
C LEU A 748 20.20 15.16 -26.14
N VAL A 749 20.61 15.64 -27.31
CA VAL A 749 21.01 14.82 -28.47
C VAL A 749 22.49 15.05 -28.71
N GLY A 750 23.32 14.04 -28.48
CA GLY A 750 24.79 14.18 -28.62
C GLY A 750 25.38 15.25 -27.69
N LYS A 751 24.95 15.29 -26.42
CA LYS A 751 25.36 16.29 -25.40
C LYS A 751 24.95 17.74 -25.72
N GLN A 752 24.12 17.97 -26.73
CA GLN A 752 23.56 19.29 -27.06
C GLN A 752 22.06 19.36 -26.79
N PRO A 753 21.55 20.42 -26.12
CA PRO A 753 20.12 20.59 -25.92
C PRO A 753 19.43 20.93 -27.24
N LYS A 754 18.44 20.13 -27.65
CA LYS A 754 17.62 20.34 -28.85
C LYS A 754 16.14 20.16 -28.53
N THR A 755 15.29 21.02 -29.08
CA THR A 755 13.85 20.77 -29.13
C THR A 755 13.57 19.90 -30.35
N VAL A 756 12.94 18.75 -30.13
CA VAL A 756 12.62 17.76 -31.18
C VAL A 756 11.11 17.57 -31.30
N ASP A 757 10.66 17.08 -32.44
CA ASP A 757 9.30 16.59 -32.62
C ASP A 757 9.15 15.15 -32.08
N LEU A 758 7.93 14.63 -32.07
CA LEU A 758 7.66 13.25 -31.60
C LEU A 758 8.42 12.21 -32.43
N LYS A 759 8.48 12.40 -33.76
CA LYS A 759 9.22 11.52 -34.65
C LYS A 759 10.70 11.49 -34.28
N GLY A 760 11.35 12.65 -34.15
CA GLY A 760 12.77 12.75 -33.82
C GLY A 760 13.09 12.11 -32.47
N LEU A 761 12.20 12.22 -31.48
CA LEU A 761 12.36 11.55 -30.19
C LEU A 761 12.37 10.02 -30.34
N LEU A 762 11.39 9.46 -31.04
CA LEU A 762 11.29 8.01 -31.28
C LEU A 762 12.43 7.48 -32.16
N GLN A 763 12.84 8.23 -33.19
CA GLN A 763 13.94 7.86 -34.07
C GLN A 763 15.28 7.77 -33.33
N GLU A 764 15.58 8.73 -32.44
CA GLU A 764 16.81 8.69 -31.63
C GLU A 764 16.81 7.49 -30.66
N PHE A 765 15.64 7.10 -30.13
CA PHE A 765 15.52 5.88 -29.34
C PHE A 765 15.78 4.61 -30.17
N ILE A 766 15.16 4.47 -31.35
CA ILE A 766 15.38 3.33 -32.25
C ILE A 766 16.86 3.23 -32.62
N LYS A 767 17.49 4.35 -32.99
CA LYS A 767 18.91 4.41 -33.33
C LYS A 767 19.80 3.93 -32.17
N HIS A 768 19.51 4.35 -30.95
CA HIS A 768 20.22 3.88 -29.76
C HIS A 768 20.04 2.37 -29.55
N ARG A 769 18.81 1.86 -29.69
CA ARG A 769 18.54 0.43 -29.55
C ARG A 769 19.24 -0.42 -30.60
N VAL A 770 19.28 0.03 -31.85
CA VAL A 770 20.02 -0.65 -32.93
C VAL A 770 21.53 -0.65 -32.67
N ASP A 771 22.11 0.43 -32.15
CA ASP A 771 23.53 0.45 -31.71
C ASP A 771 23.78 -0.54 -30.58
N VAL A 772 22.92 -0.56 -29.56
CA VAL A 772 23.01 -1.51 -28.44
C VAL A 772 22.89 -2.96 -28.92
N ILE A 773 21.93 -3.27 -29.80
CA ILE A 773 21.77 -4.62 -30.39
C ILE A 773 23.01 -4.99 -31.19
N THR A 774 23.56 -4.06 -31.98
CA THR A 774 24.79 -4.29 -32.76
C THR A 774 25.96 -4.62 -31.85
N ARG A 775 26.23 -3.79 -30.82
CA ARG A 775 27.33 -4.00 -29.88
C ARG A 775 27.19 -5.28 -29.07
N ARG A 776 25.98 -5.57 -28.58
CA ARG A 776 25.69 -6.82 -27.86
C ARG A 776 25.94 -8.03 -28.75
N THR A 777 25.45 -7.99 -29.98
CA THR A 777 25.58 -9.11 -30.92
C THR A 777 27.04 -9.32 -31.31
N LEU A 778 27.83 -8.26 -31.49
CA LEU A 778 29.27 -8.35 -31.69
C LEU A 778 29.98 -8.97 -30.50
N PHE A 779 29.63 -8.57 -29.27
CA PHE A 779 30.20 -9.14 -28.05
C PHE A 779 29.86 -10.63 -27.90
N ASP A 780 28.59 -11.00 -28.10
CA ASP A 780 28.13 -12.38 -28.00
C ASP A 780 28.72 -13.24 -29.14
N LEU A 781 28.91 -12.67 -30.35
CA LEU A 781 29.61 -13.28 -31.48
C LEU A 781 31.08 -13.56 -31.15
N GLU A 782 31.83 -12.54 -30.73
CA GLU A 782 33.25 -12.70 -30.36
C GLU A 782 33.42 -13.75 -29.25
N LYS A 783 32.52 -13.75 -28.26
CA LYS A 783 32.53 -14.73 -27.17
C LYS A 783 32.23 -16.15 -27.68
N ALA A 784 31.27 -16.28 -28.60
CA ALA A 784 30.91 -17.57 -29.19
C ALA A 784 32.02 -18.11 -30.10
N GLU A 785 32.61 -17.27 -30.95
CA GLU A 785 33.75 -17.62 -31.82
C GLU A 785 34.97 -18.05 -31.01
N ASN A 786 35.34 -17.28 -29.98
CA ASN A 786 36.43 -17.63 -29.07
C ASN A 786 36.17 -18.97 -28.34
N ARG A 787 34.91 -19.22 -27.94
CA ARG A 787 34.54 -20.49 -27.28
C ARG A 787 34.57 -21.65 -28.27
N LEU A 788 34.03 -21.49 -29.47
CA LEU A 788 34.04 -22.51 -30.52
C LEU A 788 35.49 -22.87 -30.88
N HIS A 789 36.36 -21.87 -31.04
CA HIS A 789 37.79 -22.08 -31.29
C HIS A 789 38.43 -22.98 -30.22
N ILE A 790 38.12 -22.76 -28.94
CA ILE A 790 38.61 -23.63 -27.86
C ILE A 790 38.02 -25.03 -27.95
N VAL A 791 36.71 -25.16 -28.16
CA VAL A 791 36.01 -26.46 -28.24
C VAL A 791 36.52 -27.29 -29.41
N GLU A 792 36.78 -26.69 -30.57
CA GLU A 792 37.38 -27.38 -31.73
C GLU A 792 38.78 -27.91 -31.43
N GLY A 793 39.59 -27.15 -30.68
CA GLY A 793 40.88 -27.62 -30.18
C GLY A 793 40.75 -28.82 -29.24
N LEU A 794 39.77 -28.78 -28.32
CA LEU A 794 39.49 -29.89 -27.41
C LEU A 794 38.98 -31.14 -28.15
N LEU A 795 38.10 -30.98 -29.15
CA LEU A 795 37.62 -32.08 -29.98
C LEU A 795 38.77 -32.73 -30.77
N LYS A 796 39.64 -31.91 -31.38
CA LYS A 796 40.86 -32.41 -32.06
C LYS A 796 41.78 -33.17 -31.11
N ALA A 797 41.88 -32.75 -29.85
CA ALA A 797 42.64 -33.45 -28.82
C ALA A 797 41.97 -34.76 -28.39
N LEU A 798 40.64 -34.82 -28.31
CA LEU A 798 39.89 -36.04 -27.99
C LEU A 798 40.01 -37.10 -29.09
N GLU A 799 39.94 -36.70 -30.36
CA GLU A 799 40.14 -37.58 -31.52
C GLU A 799 41.57 -38.17 -31.56
N ASN A 800 42.54 -37.48 -30.96
CA ASN A 800 43.96 -37.85 -30.94
C ASN A 800 44.51 -38.09 -29.52
N ALA A 801 43.66 -38.57 -28.60
CA ALA A 801 43.92 -38.60 -27.16
C ALA A 801 45.25 -39.26 -26.76
N ASP A 802 45.55 -40.44 -27.32
CA ASP A 802 46.78 -41.18 -27.00
C ASP A 802 48.04 -40.38 -27.36
N ARG A 803 48.03 -39.72 -28.52
CA ARG A 803 49.16 -38.93 -29.00
C ARG A 803 49.36 -37.65 -28.19
N VAL A 804 48.26 -36.99 -27.83
CA VAL A 804 48.30 -35.80 -26.94
C VAL A 804 48.88 -36.18 -25.58
N ILE A 805 48.45 -37.31 -25.00
CA ILE A 805 48.99 -37.82 -23.72
C ILE A 805 50.49 -38.11 -23.84
N ASP A 806 50.93 -38.71 -24.94
CA ASP A 806 52.34 -38.98 -25.17
C ASP A 806 53.20 -37.71 -25.28
N ILE A 807 52.72 -36.68 -26.00
CA ILE A 807 53.40 -35.38 -26.09
C ILE A 807 53.52 -34.74 -24.72
N VAL A 808 52.43 -34.73 -23.93
CA VAL A 808 52.44 -34.17 -22.57
C VAL A 808 53.37 -34.96 -21.64
N ARG A 809 53.42 -36.30 -21.75
CA ARG A 809 54.29 -37.17 -20.93
C ARG A 809 55.76 -37.09 -21.31
N SER A 810 56.08 -36.85 -22.57
CA SER A 810 57.46 -36.80 -23.09
C SER A 810 58.09 -35.41 -23.01
N SER A 811 57.27 -34.37 -22.84
CA SER A 811 57.69 -32.98 -22.66
C SER A 811 58.29 -32.73 -21.28
N LYS A 812 59.29 -31.84 -21.20
CA LYS A 812 59.99 -31.52 -19.93
C LYS A 812 59.23 -30.52 -19.05
N ASP A 813 58.47 -29.64 -19.69
CA ASP A 813 57.69 -28.60 -19.04
C ASP A 813 56.46 -28.21 -19.89
N VAL A 814 55.53 -27.46 -19.30
CA VAL A 814 54.27 -27.02 -19.93
C VAL A 814 54.53 -26.19 -21.19
N SER A 815 55.61 -25.40 -21.23
CA SER A 815 55.94 -24.56 -22.38
C SER A 815 56.35 -25.41 -23.58
N SER A 816 57.20 -26.43 -23.36
CA SER A 816 57.62 -27.38 -24.39
C SER A 816 56.46 -28.22 -24.91
N ALA A 817 55.57 -28.69 -24.03
CA ALA A 817 54.35 -29.40 -24.42
C ALA A 817 53.42 -28.53 -25.26
N ARG A 818 53.23 -27.26 -24.87
CA ARG A 818 52.41 -26.32 -25.62
C ARG A 818 52.96 -26.07 -27.02
N SER A 819 54.25 -25.75 -27.14
CA SER A 819 54.89 -25.50 -28.44
C SER A 819 54.79 -26.72 -29.36
N GLN A 820 54.95 -27.93 -28.80
CA GLN A 820 54.83 -29.16 -29.57
C GLN A 820 53.39 -29.46 -30.01
N LEU A 821 52.39 -29.20 -29.15
CA LEU A 821 50.98 -29.33 -29.51
C LEU A 821 50.56 -28.31 -30.59
N VAL A 822 51.07 -27.08 -30.51
CA VAL A 822 50.87 -26.02 -31.52
C VAL A 822 51.43 -26.45 -32.86
N GLU A 823 52.67 -26.94 -32.90
CA GLU A 823 53.35 -27.33 -34.14
C GLU A 823 52.75 -28.60 -34.76
N GLU A 824 52.50 -29.64 -33.95
CA GLU A 824 52.07 -30.95 -34.46
C GLU A 824 50.59 -31.00 -34.88
N PHE A 825 49.72 -30.28 -34.18
CA PHE A 825 48.28 -30.26 -34.45
C PHE A 825 47.79 -28.93 -35.05
N GLU A 826 48.68 -28.02 -35.45
CA GLU A 826 48.34 -26.71 -36.03
C GLU A 826 47.33 -25.93 -35.15
N LEU A 827 47.55 -25.95 -33.83
CA LEU A 827 46.67 -25.34 -32.85
C LEU A 827 47.11 -23.90 -32.51
N SER A 828 46.20 -23.05 -32.07
CA SER A 828 46.60 -21.77 -31.45
C SER A 828 47.19 -22.00 -30.05
N ASP A 829 47.95 -21.02 -29.55
CA ASP A 829 48.44 -21.03 -28.16
C ASP A 829 47.30 -21.17 -27.14
N THR A 830 46.14 -20.55 -27.40
CA THR A 830 44.95 -20.64 -26.54
C THR A 830 44.31 -22.02 -26.56
N GLN A 831 44.25 -22.69 -27.71
CA GLN A 831 43.76 -24.08 -27.82
C GLN A 831 44.72 -25.05 -27.11
N ALA A 832 46.03 -24.94 -27.39
CA ALA A 832 47.03 -25.78 -26.76
C ALA A 832 47.03 -25.63 -25.23
N GLN A 833 46.88 -24.40 -24.73
CA GLN A 833 46.74 -24.17 -23.29
C GLN A 833 45.45 -24.80 -22.73
N ALA A 834 44.31 -24.67 -23.40
CA ALA A 834 43.05 -25.28 -22.97
C ALA A 834 43.10 -26.82 -22.93
N ILE A 835 43.84 -27.45 -23.87
CA ILE A 835 44.08 -28.90 -23.87
C ILE A 835 44.95 -29.30 -22.67
N LEU A 836 45.98 -28.53 -22.34
CA LEU A 836 46.84 -28.78 -21.18
C LEU A 836 46.09 -28.63 -19.85
N ASP A 837 45.12 -27.73 -19.78
CA ASP A 837 44.27 -27.51 -18.60
C ASP A 837 43.10 -28.51 -18.51
N MET A 838 42.98 -29.41 -19.48
CA MET A 838 41.90 -30.41 -19.53
C MET A 838 42.06 -31.46 -18.42
N ARG A 839 40.94 -31.85 -17.80
CA ARG A 839 40.89 -32.95 -16.82
C ARG A 839 40.72 -34.29 -17.53
N LEU A 840 41.34 -35.35 -17.00
CA LEU A 840 41.24 -36.72 -17.53
C LEU A 840 39.79 -37.21 -17.72
N SER A 841 38.84 -36.73 -16.90
CA SER A 841 37.42 -37.08 -17.02
C SER A 841 36.78 -36.65 -18.36
N ARG A 842 37.36 -35.66 -19.05
CA ARG A 842 36.86 -35.16 -20.34
C ARG A 842 37.09 -36.13 -21.51
N PHE A 843 37.98 -37.12 -21.36
CA PHE A 843 38.20 -38.18 -22.36
C PHE A 843 37.13 -39.29 -22.35
N THR A 844 36.10 -39.18 -21.51
CA THR A 844 34.98 -40.13 -21.52
C THR A 844 34.04 -39.86 -22.70
N ALA A 845 33.48 -40.92 -23.30
CA ALA A 845 32.60 -40.79 -24.47
C ALA A 845 31.43 -39.81 -24.25
N LEU A 846 30.79 -39.86 -23.08
CA LEU A 846 29.69 -38.96 -22.71
C LEU A 846 30.09 -37.48 -22.63
N GLU A 847 31.34 -37.18 -22.26
CA GLU A 847 31.84 -35.80 -22.23
C GLU A 847 32.28 -35.31 -23.61
N GLY A 848 32.77 -36.23 -24.47
CA GLY A 848 33.01 -35.95 -25.89
C GLY A 848 31.73 -35.58 -26.63
N ASP A 849 30.65 -36.36 -26.46
CA ASP A 849 29.35 -36.08 -27.08
C ASP A 849 28.80 -34.69 -26.69
N LYS A 850 28.98 -34.29 -25.42
CA LYS A 850 28.59 -32.94 -24.95
C LYS A 850 29.39 -31.83 -25.62
N LEU A 851 30.67 -32.05 -25.91
CA LEU A 851 31.51 -31.08 -26.60
C LEU A 851 31.14 -30.96 -28.08
N TYR A 852 30.77 -32.07 -28.75
CA TYR A 852 30.21 -32.01 -30.11
C TYR A 852 28.89 -31.23 -30.13
N GLN A 853 27.97 -31.52 -29.19
CA GLN A 853 26.73 -30.75 -29.05
C GLN A 853 27.00 -29.26 -28.78
N GLU A 854 27.93 -28.94 -27.87
CA GLU A 854 28.31 -27.55 -27.59
C GLU A 854 28.87 -26.85 -28.85
N ALA A 855 29.69 -27.54 -29.65
CA ALA A 855 30.23 -26.99 -30.89
C ALA A 855 29.13 -26.71 -31.92
N ASP A 856 28.19 -27.63 -32.12
CA ASP A 856 27.08 -27.46 -33.05
C ASP A 856 26.14 -26.31 -32.61
N ASP A 857 25.81 -26.25 -31.32
CA ASP A 857 25.03 -25.14 -30.75
C ASP A 857 25.73 -23.78 -30.92
N LEU A 858 27.05 -23.73 -30.76
CA LEU A 858 27.85 -22.52 -30.95
C LEU A 858 27.89 -22.09 -32.42
N ARG A 859 28.05 -23.04 -33.36
CA ARG A 859 28.00 -22.75 -34.80
C ARG A 859 26.66 -22.15 -35.20
N LEU A 860 25.56 -22.73 -34.74
CA LEU A 860 24.21 -22.20 -34.99
C LEU A 860 24.04 -20.78 -34.45
N LYS A 861 24.53 -20.50 -33.24
CA LYS A 861 24.50 -19.15 -32.65
C LYS A 861 25.36 -18.15 -33.42
N ILE A 862 26.55 -18.55 -33.86
CA ILE A 862 27.45 -17.71 -34.65
C ILE A 862 26.78 -17.33 -35.98
N GLU A 863 26.19 -18.30 -36.68
CA GLU A 863 25.43 -18.04 -37.91
C GLU A 863 24.26 -17.07 -37.66
N GLU A 864 23.53 -17.25 -36.55
CA GLU A 864 22.46 -16.33 -36.16
C GLU A 864 22.97 -14.91 -35.87
N TYR A 865 24.06 -14.76 -35.11
CA TYR A 865 24.65 -13.45 -34.81
C TYR A 865 25.20 -12.76 -36.06
N GLN A 866 25.86 -13.51 -36.95
CA GLN A 866 26.32 -13.00 -38.24
C GLN A 866 25.14 -12.57 -39.12
N ARG A 867 24.03 -13.32 -39.12
CA ARG A 867 22.80 -12.93 -39.80
C ARG A 867 22.23 -11.62 -39.24
N ILE A 868 22.13 -11.48 -37.92
CA ILE A 868 21.65 -10.24 -37.28
C ILE A 868 22.53 -9.03 -37.67
N LEU A 869 23.84 -9.22 -37.78
CA LEU A 869 24.78 -8.16 -38.14
C LEU A 869 24.82 -7.86 -39.65
N SER A 870 24.26 -8.73 -40.49
CA SER A 870 24.38 -8.66 -41.95
C SER A 870 23.63 -7.49 -42.59
N SER A 871 22.52 -7.05 -41.99
CA SER A 871 21.71 -5.95 -42.52
C SER A 871 21.02 -5.16 -41.39
N GLU A 872 20.64 -3.91 -41.69
CA GLU A 872 19.86 -3.10 -40.76
C GLU A 872 18.43 -3.65 -40.58
N GLU A 873 17.86 -4.29 -41.60
CA GLU A 873 16.52 -4.91 -41.53
C GLU A 873 16.48 -6.03 -40.47
N GLU A 874 17.52 -6.85 -40.38
CA GLU A 874 17.62 -7.92 -39.38
C GLU A 874 17.73 -7.36 -37.96
N LYS A 875 18.48 -6.26 -37.77
CA LYS A 875 18.57 -5.58 -36.47
C LYS A 875 17.24 -4.96 -36.08
N ILE A 876 16.51 -4.38 -37.04
CA ILE A 876 15.15 -3.87 -36.83
C ILE A 876 14.19 -5.00 -36.45
N ARG A 877 14.29 -6.17 -37.09
CA ARG A 877 13.49 -7.35 -36.70
C ARG A 877 13.72 -7.72 -35.24
N VAL A 878 14.99 -7.83 -34.81
CA VAL A 878 15.34 -8.12 -33.42
C VAL A 878 14.82 -7.03 -32.47
N PHE A 879 14.91 -5.76 -32.88
CA PHE A 879 14.34 -4.66 -32.09
C PHE A 879 12.82 -4.81 -31.91
N ILE A 880 12.08 -5.14 -32.97
CA ILE A 880 10.63 -5.36 -32.93
C ILE A 880 10.30 -6.55 -32.02
N GLU A 881 11.02 -7.67 -32.15
CA GLU A 881 10.87 -8.85 -31.28
C GLU A 881 11.09 -8.48 -29.80
N GLU A 882 12.12 -7.70 -29.47
CA GLU A 882 12.35 -7.23 -28.10
C GLU A 882 11.24 -6.31 -27.57
N ILE A 883 10.66 -5.46 -28.43
CA ILE A 883 9.53 -4.60 -28.07
C ILE A 883 8.28 -5.43 -27.83
N ASP A 884 7.99 -6.44 -28.64
CA ASP A 884 6.86 -7.35 -28.45
C ASP A 884 6.99 -8.17 -27.16
N GLU A 885 8.19 -8.65 -26.84
CA GLU A 885 8.46 -9.31 -25.55
C GLU A 885 8.19 -8.37 -24.35
N LEU A 886 8.61 -7.10 -24.46
CA LEU A 886 8.33 -6.11 -23.42
C LEU A 886 6.84 -5.80 -23.33
N LEU A 887 6.14 -5.73 -24.46
CA LEU A 887 4.71 -5.48 -24.53
C LEU A 887 3.92 -6.60 -23.86
N GLU A 888 4.32 -7.86 -24.05
CA GLU A 888 3.72 -9.00 -23.35
C GLU A 888 3.95 -8.93 -21.83
N LYS A 889 5.15 -8.52 -21.39
CA LYS A 889 5.52 -8.47 -19.96
C LYS A 889 4.94 -7.26 -19.22
N PHE A 890 4.82 -6.11 -19.87
CA PHE A 890 4.56 -4.81 -19.21
C PHE A 890 3.50 -3.95 -19.90
N GLY A 891 2.88 -4.42 -20.99
CA GLY A 891 1.78 -3.73 -21.65
C GLY A 891 0.59 -3.55 -20.72
N ASP A 892 -0.03 -2.38 -20.78
CA ASP A 892 -1.21 -2.03 -19.99
C ASP A 892 -2.16 -1.10 -20.73
N GLU A 893 -3.38 -0.97 -20.19
CA GLU A 893 -4.41 -0.07 -20.74
C GLU A 893 -4.15 1.39 -20.37
N ARG A 894 -4.67 2.31 -21.21
CA ARG A 894 -4.60 3.75 -20.95
C ARG A 894 -5.47 4.11 -19.74
N LYS A 895 -4.96 4.99 -18.87
CA LYS A 895 -5.69 5.52 -17.70
C LYS A 895 -6.46 6.81 -18.02
N THR A 896 -5.85 7.71 -18.78
CA THR A 896 -6.48 8.97 -19.21
C THR A 896 -7.56 8.68 -20.27
N VAL A 897 -8.66 9.42 -20.27
CA VAL A 897 -9.72 9.32 -21.30
C VAL A 897 -9.61 10.51 -22.24
N ILE A 898 -9.77 10.30 -23.54
CA ILE A 898 -9.71 11.38 -24.55
C ILE A 898 -11.13 11.66 -25.05
N VAL A 899 -11.56 12.92 -25.02
CA VAL A 899 -12.88 13.34 -25.51
C VAL A 899 -12.73 14.55 -26.42
N GLU A 900 -13.28 14.47 -27.64
CA GLU A 900 -13.36 15.59 -28.57
C GLU A 900 -14.57 16.49 -28.22
N GLU A 901 -14.32 17.79 -27.98
CA GLU A 901 -15.37 18.74 -27.61
C GLU A 901 -16.21 19.12 -28.85
N LYS A 902 -17.16 18.27 -29.27
CA LYS A 902 -18.35 18.71 -30.02
C LYS A 902 -19.48 18.94 -29.01
N GLU A 903 -19.96 20.17 -28.93
CA GLU A 903 -21.00 20.69 -28.01
C GLU A 903 -21.75 19.62 -27.19
N ALA A 904 -21.17 19.25 -26.05
CA ALA A 904 -21.78 18.30 -25.12
C ALA A 904 -22.59 19.06 -24.07
N GLY A 905 -23.91 18.88 -24.09
CA GLY A 905 -24.75 19.04 -22.90
C GLY A 905 -24.08 18.29 -21.74
N LEU A 906 -23.96 18.92 -20.58
CA LEU A 906 -23.10 18.44 -19.50
C LEU A 906 -23.73 17.35 -18.61
N THR A 907 -24.66 16.61 -19.19
CA THR A 907 -25.17 15.33 -18.73
C THR A 907 -25.43 14.49 -19.98
N PHE A 908 -24.64 13.44 -20.18
CA PHE A 908 -25.01 12.37 -21.09
C PHE A 908 -25.91 11.44 -20.28
N GLU A 909 -27.22 11.66 -20.29
CA GLU A 909 -28.18 10.56 -20.06
C GLU A 909 -28.32 9.81 -21.38
N GLU A 910 -27.26 9.11 -21.76
CA GLU A 910 -27.27 8.20 -22.91
C GLU A 910 -27.79 6.84 -22.47
N HIS A 911 -28.71 6.26 -23.24
CA HIS A 911 -29.20 4.90 -23.04
C HIS A 911 -28.39 3.92 -23.89
N TYR A 912 -28.22 2.70 -23.39
CA TYR A 912 -27.46 1.65 -24.03
C TYR A 912 -28.21 0.32 -23.96
N ILE A 913 -28.06 -0.52 -24.97
CA ILE A 913 -28.41 -1.94 -24.90
C ILE A 913 -27.13 -2.72 -24.64
N LEU A 914 -27.09 -3.39 -23.49
CA LEU A 914 -25.95 -4.15 -23.03
C LEU A 914 -26.29 -5.63 -22.93
N ALA A 915 -25.57 -6.45 -23.71
CA ALA A 915 -25.55 -7.90 -23.58
C ALA A 915 -24.25 -8.36 -22.92
N VAL A 916 -24.34 -9.32 -22.00
CA VAL A 916 -23.20 -9.86 -21.23
C VAL A 916 -23.16 -11.38 -21.36
N LEU A 917 -21.97 -11.91 -21.62
CA LEU A 917 -21.69 -13.34 -21.78
C LEU A 917 -20.86 -13.89 -20.61
N SER A 918 -20.91 -15.21 -20.38
CA SER A 918 -20.24 -15.87 -19.25
C SER A 918 -18.70 -15.74 -19.26
N SER A 919 -18.11 -15.44 -20.42
CA SER A 919 -16.67 -15.23 -20.60
C SER A 919 -16.16 -13.85 -20.18
N GLY A 920 -17.07 -12.94 -19.82
CA GLY A 920 -16.80 -11.51 -19.66
C GLY A 920 -16.91 -10.70 -20.93
N ARG A 921 -17.22 -11.31 -22.08
CA ARG A 921 -17.52 -10.57 -23.31
C ARG A 921 -18.83 -9.79 -23.18
N ILE A 922 -18.84 -8.60 -23.77
CA ILE A 922 -20.00 -7.71 -23.80
C ILE A 922 -20.27 -7.18 -25.19
N LEU A 923 -21.53 -6.87 -25.45
CA LEU A 923 -21.93 -6.00 -26.56
C LEU A 923 -22.69 -4.82 -25.99
N ASN A 924 -22.15 -3.62 -26.17
CA ASN A 924 -22.65 -2.37 -25.60
C ASN A 924 -22.95 -1.36 -26.71
N ARG A 925 -24.21 -1.22 -27.10
CA ARG A 925 -24.63 -0.33 -28.20
C ARG A 925 -25.43 0.83 -27.64
N ARG A 926 -25.07 2.07 -28.00
CA ARG A 926 -25.83 3.26 -27.64
C ARG A 926 -27.18 3.27 -28.36
N ILE A 927 -28.21 3.76 -27.69
CA ILE A 927 -29.51 4.12 -28.25
C ILE A 927 -29.43 5.60 -28.62
N ASP A 928 -29.47 5.90 -29.92
CA ASP A 928 -29.40 7.28 -30.42
C ASP A 928 -30.79 7.96 -30.38
N ASP A 929 -31.85 7.20 -30.64
CA ASP A 929 -33.27 7.60 -30.55
C ASP A 929 -34.08 6.43 -29.96
N ASP A 930 -35.07 6.72 -29.11
CA ASP A 930 -35.97 5.71 -28.54
C ASP A 930 -36.74 4.95 -29.64
N ALA A 931 -37.00 5.59 -30.79
CA ALA A 931 -37.60 4.93 -31.95
C ALA A 931 -36.75 3.77 -32.51
N ASP A 932 -35.42 3.85 -32.38
CA ASP A 932 -34.47 2.86 -32.90
C ASP A 932 -34.20 1.70 -31.92
N LYS A 933 -34.72 1.80 -30.70
CA LYS A 933 -34.48 0.85 -29.59
C LYS A 933 -34.72 -0.61 -29.98
N LYS A 934 -35.82 -0.89 -30.69
CA LYS A 934 -36.17 -2.25 -31.13
C LYS A 934 -35.17 -2.79 -32.16
N ASP A 935 -34.71 -1.93 -33.06
CA ASP A 935 -33.75 -2.29 -34.10
C ASP A 935 -32.35 -2.50 -33.52
N ILE A 936 -31.92 -1.65 -32.58
CA ILE A 936 -30.65 -1.80 -31.86
C ILE A 936 -30.66 -3.08 -31.02
N PHE A 937 -31.77 -3.39 -30.35
CA PHE A 937 -31.91 -4.66 -29.62
C PHE A 937 -31.73 -5.86 -30.57
N GLN A 938 -32.42 -5.84 -31.71
CA GLN A 938 -32.33 -6.93 -32.67
C GLN A 938 -30.91 -7.07 -33.26
N LYS A 939 -30.20 -5.95 -33.49
CA LYS A 939 -28.79 -5.96 -33.90
C LYS A 939 -27.90 -6.62 -32.85
N VAL A 940 -28.01 -6.19 -31.58
CA VAL A 940 -27.25 -6.80 -30.46
C VAL A 940 -27.53 -8.29 -30.37
N MET A 941 -28.80 -8.71 -30.45
CA MET A 941 -29.15 -10.13 -30.38
C MET A 941 -28.64 -10.95 -31.57
N ASN A 942 -28.66 -10.39 -32.78
CA ASN A 942 -28.11 -11.07 -33.95
C ASN A 942 -26.59 -11.24 -33.83
N GLU A 943 -25.88 -10.22 -33.33
CA GLU A 943 -24.44 -10.28 -33.07
C GLU A 943 -24.09 -11.26 -31.95
N VAL A 944 -24.91 -11.35 -30.89
CA VAL A 944 -24.76 -12.40 -29.86
C VAL A 944 -24.92 -13.78 -30.49
N VAL A 945 -25.99 -14.01 -31.25
CA VAL A 945 -26.27 -15.33 -31.85
C VAL A 945 -25.16 -15.77 -32.82
N SER A 946 -24.53 -14.84 -33.54
CA SER A 946 -23.45 -15.16 -34.48
C SER A 946 -22.06 -15.32 -33.84
N SER A 947 -21.86 -14.79 -32.63
CA SER A 947 -20.52 -14.67 -32.03
C SER A 947 -20.31 -15.49 -30.75
N VAL A 948 -21.34 -16.15 -30.21
CA VAL A 948 -21.22 -17.03 -29.03
C VAL A 948 -20.35 -18.25 -29.35
N LYS A 949 -19.38 -18.54 -28.49
CA LYS A 949 -18.48 -19.69 -28.63
C LYS A 949 -18.99 -20.92 -27.83
N PRO A 950 -18.54 -22.15 -28.16
CA PRO A 950 -18.84 -23.33 -27.34
C PRO A 950 -18.44 -23.12 -25.87
N GLY A 951 -19.34 -23.46 -24.93
CA GLY A 951 -19.16 -23.22 -23.49
C GLY A 951 -19.56 -21.82 -22.99
N GLU A 952 -19.79 -20.86 -23.88
CA GLU A 952 -20.20 -19.50 -23.52
C GLU A 952 -21.74 -19.37 -23.41
N LYS A 953 -22.20 -18.64 -22.40
CA LYS A 953 -23.63 -18.53 -22.05
C LYS A 953 -24.04 -17.06 -22.04
N LEU A 954 -25.22 -16.74 -22.59
CA LEU A 954 -25.83 -15.43 -22.41
C LEU A 954 -26.28 -15.26 -20.96
N ILE A 955 -25.75 -14.23 -20.28
CA ILE A 955 -26.01 -13.97 -18.87
C ILE A 955 -27.15 -12.97 -18.69
N SER A 956 -27.14 -11.87 -19.44
CA SER A 956 -28.14 -10.81 -19.38
C SER A 956 -28.19 -9.98 -20.66
N VAL A 957 -29.37 -9.47 -20.99
CA VAL A 957 -29.56 -8.42 -22.00
C VAL A 957 -30.52 -7.38 -21.44
N GLN A 958 -30.09 -6.13 -21.38
CA GLN A 958 -30.86 -5.06 -20.75
C GLN A 958 -30.55 -3.71 -21.34
N GLU A 959 -31.55 -2.82 -21.28
CA GLU A 959 -31.35 -1.40 -21.49
C GLU A 959 -30.75 -0.78 -20.23
N VAL A 960 -29.72 0.07 -20.31
CA VAL A 960 -29.08 0.72 -19.16
C VAL A 960 -28.69 2.15 -19.49
N GLU A 961 -28.84 3.06 -18.54
CA GLU A 961 -28.37 4.43 -18.67
C GLU A 961 -26.86 4.50 -18.37
N SER A 962 -26.17 5.38 -19.09
CA SER A 962 -24.73 5.64 -18.99
C SER A 962 -24.23 5.89 -17.56
N SER A 963 -25.03 6.57 -16.73
CA SER A 963 -24.70 6.93 -15.35
C SER A 963 -24.93 5.80 -14.33
N ILE A 964 -25.60 4.71 -14.73
CA ILE A 964 -25.98 3.62 -13.84
C ILE A 964 -24.85 2.58 -13.79
N PRO A 965 -24.37 2.19 -12.60
CA PRO A 965 -23.38 1.13 -12.47
C PRO A 965 -24.02 -0.24 -12.70
N ILE A 966 -23.25 -1.14 -13.29
CA ILE A 966 -23.62 -2.53 -13.53
C ILE A 966 -22.62 -3.46 -12.85
N ALA A 967 -23.10 -4.44 -12.10
CA ALA A 967 -22.25 -5.40 -11.39
C ALA A 967 -22.06 -6.69 -12.17
N PHE A 968 -20.95 -7.37 -11.93
CA PHE A 968 -20.62 -8.68 -12.48
C PHE A 968 -20.17 -9.58 -11.34
N ILE A 969 -20.86 -10.70 -11.14
CA ILE A 969 -20.57 -11.63 -10.06
C ILE A 969 -20.02 -12.92 -10.67
N THR A 970 -18.88 -13.35 -10.15
CA THR A 970 -18.21 -14.58 -10.60
C THR A 970 -18.67 -15.80 -9.80
N ASP A 971 -18.47 -16.97 -10.38
CA ASP A 971 -18.63 -18.29 -9.72
C ASP A 971 -17.87 -18.39 -8.38
N LYS A 972 -16.71 -17.73 -8.27
CA LYS A 972 -15.87 -17.62 -7.07
C LYS A 972 -16.39 -16.65 -6.00
N GLY A 973 -17.56 -16.05 -6.18
CA GLY A 973 -18.17 -15.16 -5.18
C GLY A 973 -17.50 -13.80 -5.07
N LYS A 974 -16.91 -13.31 -6.17
CA LYS A 974 -16.36 -11.94 -6.28
C LYS A 974 -17.31 -11.03 -7.04
N ALA A 975 -17.37 -9.76 -6.67
CA ALA A 975 -18.06 -8.71 -7.40
C ALA A 975 -17.08 -7.76 -8.10
N TYR A 976 -17.43 -7.42 -9.33
CA TYR A 976 -16.88 -6.34 -10.14
C TYR A 976 -18.03 -5.40 -10.51
N TRP A 977 -17.75 -4.15 -10.83
CA TRP A 977 -18.76 -3.25 -11.36
C TRP A 977 -18.18 -2.21 -12.31
N SER A 978 -18.99 -1.63 -13.18
CA SER A 978 -18.57 -0.52 -14.05
C SER A 978 -19.75 0.38 -14.33
N LEU A 979 -19.53 1.66 -14.63
CA LEU A 979 -20.56 2.44 -15.32
C LEU A 979 -20.67 1.91 -16.75
N VAL A 980 -21.88 1.93 -17.31
CA VAL A 980 -22.08 1.52 -18.72
C VAL A 980 -21.45 2.53 -19.68
N ALA A 981 -21.29 3.78 -19.26
CA ALA A 981 -20.49 4.78 -19.95
C ALA A 981 -19.03 4.33 -20.14
N ASP A 982 -18.44 3.70 -19.11
CA ASP A 982 -17.02 3.33 -19.05
C ASP A 982 -16.73 1.97 -19.72
N LEU A 983 -17.77 1.17 -19.98
CA LEU A 983 -17.62 -0.09 -20.71
C LEU A 983 -17.26 0.16 -22.18
N PRO A 984 -16.42 -0.71 -22.80
CA PRO A 984 -16.15 -0.68 -24.23
C PRO A 984 -17.42 -0.50 -25.06
N LYS A 985 -17.39 0.39 -26.06
CA LYS A 985 -18.51 0.61 -26.99
C LYS A 985 -18.42 -0.41 -28.13
N GLY A 986 -19.54 -1.00 -28.51
CA GLY A 986 -19.57 -2.12 -29.44
C GLY A 986 -19.23 -3.45 -28.75
N GLU A 987 -18.49 -4.32 -29.42
CA GLU A 987 -18.01 -5.58 -28.82
C GLU A 987 -16.76 -5.31 -27.96
N GLY A 988 -16.72 -5.89 -26.76
CA GLY A 988 -15.58 -5.77 -25.87
C GLY A 988 -15.57 -6.83 -24.77
N ARG A 989 -14.73 -6.64 -23.76
CA ARG A 989 -14.60 -7.55 -22.62
C ARG A 989 -14.43 -6.78 -21.32
N ILE A 990 -14.96 -7.32 -20.23
CA ILE A 990 -14.81 -6.78 -18.87
C ILE A 990 -13.50 -7.33 -18.27
N ASN A 991 -12.76 -6.48 -17.57
CA ASN A 991 -11.53 -6.85 -16.88
C ASN A 991 -11.83 -7.53 -15.53
N ILE A 992 -11.93 -8.87 -15.54
CA ILE A 992 -12.20 -9.72 -14.38
C ILE A 992 -11.11 -10.79 -14.22
N ASP A 993 -10.85 -11.24 -12.98
CA ASP A 993 -9.94 -12.36 -12.72
C ASP A 993 -10.50 -13.65 -13.37
N GLU A 994 -9.64 -14.64 -13.65
CA GLU A 994 -10.06 -15.92 -14.22
C GLU A 994 -11.21 -16.58 -13.43
N GLY A 995 -12.39 -16.71 -14.06
CA GLY A 995 -13.62 -17.34 -13.55
C GLY A 995 -14.83 -17.08 -14.47
N GLU A 996 -15.88 -17.90 -14.40
CA GLU A 996 -17.11 -17.67 -15.16
C GLU A 996 -17.98 -16.58 -14.51
N ILE A 997 -18.62 -15.72 -15.32
CA ILE A 997 -19.69 -14.83 -14.84
C ILE A 997 -20.98 -15.64 -14.69
N VAL A 998 -21.56 -15.66 -13.50
CA VAL A 998 -22.69 -16.56 -13.18
C VAL A 998 -24.05 -15.83 -13.04
N GLY A 999 -24.04 -14.50 -13.05
CA GLY A 999 -25.23 -13.62 -12.98
C GLY A 999 -25.09 -12.66 -11.80
N THR A 1000 -25.59 -11.43 -11.77
CA THR A 1000 -26.48 -10.69 -12.67
C THR A 1000 -25.81 -9.33 -12.98
N ALA A 1001 -25.98 -8.85 -14.20
CA ALA A 1001 -25.79 -7.44 -14.53
C ALA A 1001 -27.11 -6.72 -14.18
N PHE A 1002 -27.10 -5.75 -13.27
CA PHE A 1002 -28.32 -5.04 -12.85
C PHE A 1002 -28.07 -3.55 -12.78
N LYS A 1003 -29.11 -2.76 -13.05
CA LYS A 1003 -29.08 -1.31 -12.86
C LYS A 1003 -28.86 -1.01 -11.37
N GLY A 1004 -27.87 -0.20 -11.03
CA GLY A 1004 -27.71 0.37 -9.69
C GLY A 1004 -28.75 1.42 -9.32
N GLU A 1005 -30.04 1.14 -9.53
CA GLU A 1005 -31.17 1.98 -9.11
C GLU A 1005 -32.17 1.15 -8.30
N GLY A 1006 -32.69 1.73 -7.20
CA GLY A 1006 -33.71 1.09 -6.36
C GLY A 1006 -33.51 1.24 -4.84
N GLU A 1007 -34.46 0.70 -4.06
CA GLU A 1007 -34.34 0.56 -2.59
C GLU A 1007 -33.14 -0.33 -2.18
N GLU A 1008 -32.60 -0.07 -0.99
CA GLU A 1008 -31.35 -0.59 -0.43
C GLU A 1008 -31.15 -2.13 -0.40
N ASP A 1009 -32.14 -2.98 -0.74
CA ASP A 1009 -32.17 -4.40 -0.36
C ASP A 1009 -32.60 -5.41 -1.46
N ARG A 1010 -32.03 -5.34 -2.67
CA ARG A 1010 -32.58 -6.04 -3.86
C ARG A 1010 -31.73 -7.16 -4.47
N LEU A 1011 -30.49 -7.37 -4.02
CA LEU A 1011 -29.63 -8.42 -4.59
C LEU A 1011 -29.70 -9.73 -3.80
N PHE A 1012 -29.82 -10.84 -4.53
CA PHE A 1012 -29.72 -12.19 -4.00
C PHE A 1012 -28.63 -12.98 -4.71
N ILE A 1013 -27.87 -13.76 -3.94
CA ILE A 1013 -26.81 -14.66 -4.41
C ILE A 1013 -27.18 -16.06 -3.93
N LEU A 1014 -27.08 -17.05 -4.82
CA LEU A 1014 -27.41 -18.44 -4.55
C LEU A 1014 -26.24 -19.35 -4.93
N THR A 1015 -25.83 -20.21 -3.99
CA THR A 1015 -24.72 -21.14 -4.19
C THR A 1015 -25.19 -22.56 -4.55
N LYS A 1016 -24.26 -23.37 -5.06
CA LYS A 1016 -24.47 -24.77 -5.47
C LYS A 1016 -24.96 -25.64 -4.31
N ASN A 1017 -24.46 -25.37 -3.10
CA ASN A 1017 -24.83 -26.09 -1.88
C ASN A 1017 -26.13 -25.59 -1.22
N GLY A 1018 -26.90 -24.71 -1.88
CA GLY A 1018 -28.18 -24.28 -1.37
C GLY A 1018 -28.12 -23.14 -0.35
N ILE A 1019 -27.02 -22.38 -0.29
CA ILE A 1019 -26.95 -21.16 0.51
C ILE A 1019 -27.45 -19.99 -0.32
N ILE A 1020 -28.40 -19.22 0.24
CA ILE A 1020 -28.86 -17.94 -0.29
C ILE A 1020 -28.44 -16.79 0.61
N LYS A 1021 -28.03 -15.67 -0.02
CA LYS A 1021 -27.68 -14.44 0.67
C LYS A 1021 -28.43 -13.27 0.04
N ARG A 1022 -28.93 -12.37 0.87
CA ARG A 1022 -29.49 -11.07 0.47
C ARG A 1022 -28.57 -9.96 0.95
N MET A 1023 -28.28 -8.98 0.10
CA MET A 1023 -27.38 -7.88 0.43
C MET A 1023 -27.79 -6.56 -0.24
N SER A 1024 -27.17 -5.48 0.22
CA SER A 1024 -27.39 -4.14 -0.32
C SER A 1024 -26.56 -3.89 -1.58
N TYR A 1025 -27.02 -2.98 -2.44
CA TYR A 1025 -26.24 -2.52 -3.59
C TYR A 1025 -25.01 -1.70 -3.17
N GLU A 1026 -25.05 -1.05 -2.00
CA GLU A 1026 -23.93 -0.27 -1.46
C GLU A 1026 -22.71 -1.16 -1.19
N ASP A 1027 -22.96 -2.38 -0.72
CA ASP A 1027 -21.94 -3.40 -0.47
C ASP A 1027 -21.20 -3.84 -1.74
N ILE A 1028 -21.67 -3.45 -2.93
CA ILE A 1028 -21.09 -3.80 -4.23
C ILE A 1028 -20.55 -2.57 -4.96
N PHE A 1029 -21.37 -1.52 -5.12
CA PHE A 1029 -21.03 -0.39 -5.99
C PHE A 1029 -20.24 0.73 -5.31
N TYR A 1030 -20.21 0.77 -3.98
CA TYR A 1030 -19.47 1.81 -3.22
C TYR A 1030 -18.19 1.29 -2.56
N LYS A 1031 -17.76 0.07 -2.95
CA LYS A 1031 -16.46 -0.51 -2.58
C LYS A 1031 -15.55 -0.58 -3.81
N SER A 1032 -14.25 -0.77 -3.55
CA SER A 1032 -13.24 -1.02 -4.58
C SER A 1032 -13.63 -2.20 -5.48
N GLN A 1033 -13.16 -2.17 -6.73
CA GLN A 1033 -13.31 -3.28 -7.67
C GLN A 1033 -12.71 -4.57 -7.08
N ASN A 1034 -13.19 -5.73 -7.54
CA ASN A 1034 -12.63 -7.04 -7.19
C ASN A 1034 -12.63 -7.35 -5.68
N HIS A 1035 -13.83 -7.40 -5.07
CA HIS A 1035 -13.96 -7.79 -3.66
C HIS A 1035 -14.87 -9.03 -3.50
N SER A 1036 -14.61 -9.81 -2.44
CA SER A 1036 -15.39 -11.01 -2.11
C SER A 1036 -16.73 -10.61 -1.48
N ILE A 1037 -17.83 -11.09 -2.03
CA ILE A 1037 -19.20 -10.80 -1.56
C ILE A 1037 -19.85 -11.97 -0.84
N ILE A 1038 -19.30 -13.18 -0.94
CA ILE A 1038 -19.72 -14.35 -0.18
C ILE A 1038 -18.52 -15.27 0.07
N PRO A 1039 -18.24 -15.68 1.32
CA PRO A 1039 -17.23 -16.68 1.60
C PRO A 1039 -17.75 -18.07 1.20
N LEU A 1040 -17.09 -18.70 0.23
CA LEU A 1040 -17.42 -20.04 -0.28
C LEU A 1040 -16.59 -21.13 0.43
N ALA A 1041 -17.15 -22.33 0.51
CA ALA A 1041 -16.40 -23.54 0.89
C ALA A 1041 -15.64 -24.10 -0.33
N GLU A 1042 -14.66 -24.99 -0.12
CA GLU A 1042 -13.77 -25.51 -1.19
C GLU A 1042 -14.53 -26.14 -2.38
N ASP A 1043 -15.69 -26.78 -2.15
CA ASP A 1043 -16.52 -27.41 -3.20
C ASP A 1043 -17.78 -26.62 -3.58
N ASP A 1044 -17.93 -25.38 -3.08
CA ASP A 1044 -19.08 -24.52 -3.35
C ASP A 1044 -18.77 -23.44 -4.38
N CYS A 1045 -19.77 -23.05 -5.15
CA CYS A 1045 -19.68 -21.94 -6.10
C CYS A 1045 -21.01 -21.20 -6.18
N VAL A 1046 -20.96 -19.94 -6.60
CA VAL A 1046 -22.18 -19.20 -6.95
C VAL A 1046 -22.78 -19.83 -8.21
N VAL A 1047 -24.06 -20.19 -8.17
CA VAL A 1047 -24.82 -20.76 -9.31
C VAL A 1047 -25.68 -19.72 -10.01
N THR A 1048 -26.14 -18.72 -9.29
CA THR A 1048 -26.78 -17.55 -9.88
C THR A 1048 -26.79 -16.39 -8.88
N ALA A 1049 -26.81 -15.16 -9.40
CA ALA A 1049 -27.30 -14.01 -8.67
C ALA A 1049 -28.40 -13.34 -9.48
N PHE A 1050 -29.31 -12.66 -8.79
CA PHE A 1050 -30.43 -11.96 -9.41
C PHE A 1050 -30.88 -10.78 -8.53
N ALA A 1051 -31.39 -9.74 -9.17
CA ALA A 1051 -31.88 -8.53 -8.53
C ALA A 1051 -33.19 -8.06 -9.19
N ASP A 1052 -34.14 -7.63 -8.37
CA ASP A 1052 -35.43 -7.12 -8.81
C ASP A 1052 -36.11 -6.21 -7.77
N ASP A 1053 -37.10 -5.46 -8.25
CA ASP A 1053 -37.84 -4.44 -7.52
C ASP A 1053 -38.98 -5.09 -6.72
N HIS A 1054 -38.66 -5.40 -5.46
CA HIS A 1054 -39.62 -5.87 -4.46
C HIS A 1054 -40.33 -7.22 -4.81
N PRO A 1055 -39.57 -8.31 -5.07
CA PRO A 1055 -40.15 -9.57 -5.49
C PRO A 1055 -41.03 -10.23 -4.44
N SER A 1056 -42.16 -10.78 -4.87
CA SER A 1056 -43.12 -11.45 -3.99
C SER A 1056 -42.53 -12.73 -3.39
N LEU A 1057 -41.91 -13.57 -4.24
CA LEU A 1057 -41.38 -14.89 -3.85
C LEU A 1057 -39.99 -15.15 -4.45
N ILE A 1058 -39.24 -16.03 -3.79
CA ILE A 1058 -37.98 -16.58 -4.27
C ILE A 1058 -38.21 -18.05 -4.63
N GLY A 1059 -37.76 -18.45 -5.82
CA GLY A 1059 -37.73 -19.83 -6.27
C GLY A 1059 -36.31 -20.38 -6.34
N VAL A 1060 -36.12 -21.59 -5.82
CA VAL A 1060 -34.85 -22.35 -5.91
C VAL A 1060 -35.17 -23.73 -6.44
N TYR A 1061 -34.41 -24.21 -7.44
CA TYR A 1061 -34.61 -25.53 -8.03
C TYR A 1061 -33.31 -26.33 -8.15
N THR A 1062 -33.44 -27.65 -8.06
CA THR A 1062 -32.32 -28.60 -8.02
C THR A 1062 -32.20 -29.41 -9.30
N ARG A 1063 -31.05 -30.06 -9.51
CA ARG A 1063 -30.82 -30.91 -10.69
C ARG A 1063 -31.74 -32.14 -10.69
N LYS A 1064 -32.04 -32.74 -9.53
CA LYS A 1064 -32.98 -33.86 -9.43
C LYS A 1064 -34.46 -33.47 -9.59
N GLY A 1065 -34.74 -32.19 -9.86
CA GLY A 1065 -36.06 -31.74 -10.31
C GLY A 1065 -36.99 -31.29 -9.18
N ASP A 1066 -36.46 -30.96 -8.01
CA ASP A 1066 -37.21 -30.32 -6.94
C ASP A 1066 -37.19 -28.80 -7.06
N LEU A 1067 -38.28 -28.15 -6.63
CA LEU A 1067 -38.41 -26.70 -6.61
C LEU A 1067 -39.08 -26.25 -5.31
N LEU A 1068 -38.49 -25.25 -4.65
CA LEU A 1068 -39.01 -24.61 -3.45
C LEU A 1068 -39.36 -23.15 -3.74
N LEU A 1069 -40.57 -22.73 -3.40
CA LEU A 1069 -40.98 -21.32 -3.33
C LEU A 1069 -41.10 -20.90 -1.86
N PHE A 1070 -40.55 -19.73 -1.52
CA PHE A 1070 -40.67 -19.12 -0.19
C PHE A 1070 -40.65 -17.58 -0.27
N GLU A 1071 -41.08 -16.91 0.80
CA GLU A 1071 -41.16 -15.44 0.85
C GLU A 1071 -39.78 -14.79 0.96
N ARG A 1072 -39.57 -13.68 0.23
CA ARG A 1072 -38.28 -12.95 0.21
C ARG A 1072 -37.78 -12.55 1.59
N ASN A 1073 -38.70 -12.18 2.49
CA ASN A 1073 -38.40 -11.62 3.82
C ASN A 1073 -37.81 -12.68 4.77
N GLN A 1074 -37.84 -13.97 4.40
CA GLN A 1074 -37.17 -15.04 5.14
C GLN A 1074 -35.64 -15.00 4.99
N VAL A 1075 -35.12 -14.23 4.02
CA VAL A 1075 -33.69 -13.94 3.84
C VAL A 1075 -33.44 -12.49 4.25
N ARG A 1076 -32.74 -12.31 5.37
CA ARG A 1076 -32.36 -11.00 5.88
C ARG A 1076 -31.22 -10.41 5.07
N VAL A 1077 -31.18 -9.09 4.99
CA VAL A 1077 -30.08 -8.33 4.39
C VAL A 1077 -28.85 -8.46 5.28
N THR A 1078 -27.72 -8.78 4.67
CA THR A 1078 -26.44 -9.01 5.35
C THR A 1078 -25.29 -8.44 4.52
N GLY A 1079 -24.24 -7.97 5.20
CA GLY A 1079 -23.05 -7.41 4.54
C GLY A 1079 -22.17 -8.46 3.85
N ASP A 1080 -21.21 -7.99 3.05
CA ASP A 1080 -20.24 -8.76 2.25
C ASP A 1080 -19.58 -9.97 2.97
N LYS A 1081 -19.22 -9.86 4.25
CA LYS A 1081 -18.54 -10.93 5.01
C LYS A 1081 -19.46 -12.07 5.49
N ALA A 1082 -20.77 -11.92 5.39
CA ALA A 1082 -21.71 -12.94 5.87
C ALA A 1082 -21.76 -14.16 4.93
N LYS A 1083 -21.87 -15.37 5.51
CA LYS A 1083 -21.96 -16.65 4.76
C LYS A 1083 -23.30 -16.85 4.02
N GLY A 1084 -24.37 -16.15 4.41
CA GLY A 1084 -25.73 -16.42 3.92
C GLY A 1084 -26.48 -17.43 4.80
N VAL A 1085 -27.67 -17.84 4.36
CA VAL A 1085 -28.55 -18.78 5.05
C VAL A 1085 -28.97 -19.90 4.12
N GLU A 1086 -29.34 -21.06 4.66
CA GLU A 1086 -29.85 -22.17 3.86
C GLU A 1086 -31.19 -21.82 3.19
N ALA A 1087 -31.24 -22.05 1.87
CA ALA A 1087 -32.38 -21.77 1.00
C ALA A 1087 -33.30 -22.99 0.87
N ILE A 1088 -32.72 -24.16 0.60
CA ILE A 1088 -33.41 -25.42 0.33
C ILE A 1088 -32.65 -26.56 1.01
N ASP A 1089 -33.39 -27.50 1.61
CA ASP A 1089 -32.83 -28.75 2.14
C ASP A 1089 -32.60 -29.72 0.97
N LEU A 1090 -31.33 -30.03 0.68
CA LEU A 1090 -30.89 -30.83 -0.46
C LEU A 1090 -30.82 -32.32 -0.10
N ASP A 1091 -31.32 -33.18 -0.99
CA ASP A 1091 -31.10 -34.62 -0.89
C ASP A 1091 -29.63 -34.98 -1.16
N GLU A 1092 -29.16 -36.10 -0.61
CA GLU A 1092 -27.78 -36.56 -0.77
C GLU A 1092 -27.38 -36.69 -2.26
N GLY A 1093 -26.31 -36.00 -2.65
CA GLY A 1093 -25.82 -35.95 -4.03
C GLY A 1093 -26.67 -35.12 -4.99
N ASP A 1094 -27.64 -34.33 -4.51
CA ASP A 1094 -28.31 -33.30 -5.29
C ASP A 1094 -27.62 -31.94 -5.13
N THR A 1095 -27.81 -31.06 -6.11
CA THR A 1095 -27.22 -29.71 -6.12
C THR A 1095 -28.22 -28.71 -6.66
N VAL A 1096 -28.13 -27.45 -6.22
CA VAL A 1096 -28.91 -26.36 -6.81
C VAL A 1096 -28.52 -26.17 -8.28
N ALA A 1097 -29.52 -26.17 -9.16
CA ALA A 1097 -29.36 -25.92 -10.59
C ALA A 1097 -29.58 -24.45 -10.94
N GLY A 1098 -30.40 -23.74 -10.16
CA GLY A 1098 -30.63 -22.30 -10.31
C GLY A 1098 -31.69 -21.76 -9.37
N GLY A 1099 -31.98 -20.47 -9.54
CA GLY A 1099 -33.03 -19.78 -8.80
C GLY A 1099 -33.54 -18.57 -9.58
N PHE A 1100 -34.68 -18.05 -9.14
CA PHE A 1100 -35.37 -16.93 -9.78
C PHE A 1100 -36.25 -16.17 -8.78
N LEU A 1101 -36.69 -14.97 -9.17
CA LEU A 1101 -37.64 -14.15 -8.44
C LEU A 1101 -39.00 -14.20 -9.14
N ILE A 1102 -40.10 -14.26 -8.38
CA ILE A 1102 -41.46 -14.12 -8.91
C ILE A 1102 -42.05 -12.82 -8.37
N ASN A 1103 -42.52 -11.97 -9.29
CA ASN A 1103 -43.24 -10.74 -8.96
C ASN A 1103 -44.74 -10.97 -9.15
N SER A 1104 -45.18 -10.89 -10.40
CA SER A 1104 -46.56 -11.08 -10.87
C SER A 1104 -46.79 -12.42 -11.58
N GLU A 1105 -45.72 -13.06 -12.07
CA GLU A 1105 -45.86 -14.21 -12.96
C GLU A 1105 -46.62 -15.37 -12.31
N ASP A 1106 -47.57 -15.96 -13.04
CA ASP A 1106 -48.39 -17.07 -12.58
C ASP A 1106 -47.87 -18.44 -13.06
N LEU A 1107 -47.00 -18.46 -14.06
CA LEU A 1107 -46.49 -19.67 -14.69
C LEU A 1107 -44.97 -19.78 -14.54
N ILE A 1108 -44.51 -21.00 -14.29
CA ILE A 1108 -43.09 -21.37 -14.27
C ILE A 1108 -42.88 -22.35 -15.43
N MET A 1109 -41.99 -21.97 -16.35
CA MET A 1109 -41.57 -22.84 -17.44
C MET A 1109 -40.42 -23.71 -16.96
N THR A 1110 -40.57 -25.04 -17.08
CA THR A 1110 -39.51 -26.00 -16.76
C THR A 1110 -38.98 -26.64 -18.03
N VAL A 1111 -37.65 -26.73 -18.18
CA VAL A 1111 -36.96 -27.38 -19.29
C VAL A 1111 -35.99 -28.42 -18.75
N THR A 1112 -36.11 -29.66 -19.20
CA THR A 1112 -35.19 -30.77 -18.85
C THR A 1112 -34.01 -30.84 -19.81
N LYS A 1113 -32.96 -31.59 -19.45
CA LYS A 1113 -31.80 -31.86 -20.31
C LYS A 1113 -32.23 -32.44 -21.66
N ASN A 1114 -33.21 -33.35 -21.65
CA ASN A 1114 -33.73 -33.97 -22.87
C ASN A 1114 -34.72 -33.09 -23.67
N GLY A 1115 -34.92 -31.83 -23.28
CA GLY A 1115 -35.73 -30.88 -24.05
C GLY A 1115 -37.24 -30.98 -23.81
N TYR A 1116 -37.67 -31.71 -22.78
CA TYR A 1116 -39.06 -31.70 -22.34
C TYR A 1116 -39.36 -30.38 -21.64
N THR A 1117 -40.39 -29.69 -22.13
CA THR A 1117 -40.81 -28.36 -21.68
C THR A 1117 -42.28 -28.36 -21.32
N LYS A 1118 -42.63 -27.65 -20.25
CA LYS A 1118 -44.02 -27.40 -19.83
C LYS A 1118 -44.12 -26.11 -19.05
N LEU A 1119 -45.35 -25.61 -18.92
CA LEU A 1119 -45.73 -24.52 -18.04
C LEU A 1119 -46.43 -25.11 -16.81
N VAL A 1120 -46.03 -24.69 -15.61
CA VAL A 1120 -46.62 -25.14 -14.34
C VAL A 1120 -47.11 -23.90 -13.59
N ARG A 1121 -48.35 -23.95 -13.08
CA ARG A 1121 -48.90 -22.88 -12.24
C ARG A 1121 -48.15 -22.80 -10.90
N LYS A 1122 -47.80 -21.59 -10.44
CA LYS A 1122 -47.04 -21.41 -9.20
C LYS A 1122 -47.74 -22.01 -7.98
N GLU A 1123 -49.08 -22.04 -7.97
CA GLU A 1123 -49.89 -22.60 -6.88
C GLU A 1123 -49.68 -24.10 -6.67
N GLU A 1124 -49.20 -24.83 -7.68
CA GLU A 1124 -48.83 -26.25 -7.55
C GLU A 1124 -47.67 -26.46 -6.57
N PHE A 1125 -46.89 -25.41 -6.30
CA PHE A 1125 -45.79 -25.40 -5.33
C PHE A 1125 -46.20 -24.88 -3.95
N PHE A 1126 -47.48 -24.57 -3.75
CA PHE A 1126 -48.00 -24.15 -2.45
C PHE A 1126 -48.42 -25.38 -1.62
N THR A 1127 -48.48 -25.18 -0.31
CA THR A 1127 -49.03 -26.15 0.64
C THR A 1127 -50.54 -26.30 0.44
N LYS A 1128 -51.14 -27.36 1.04
CA LYS A 1128 -52.60 -27.58 0.99
C LYS A 1128 -53.43 -26.42 1.54
N GLU A 1129 -52.83 -25.55 2.35
CA GLU A 1129 -53.43 -24.33 2.91
C GLU A 1129 -53.28 -23.10 2.00
N GLY A 1130 -52.76 -23.27 0.77
CA GLY A 1130 -52.57 -22.19 -0.19
C GLY A 1130 -51.38 -21.26 0.12
N LYS A 1131 -50.49 -21.64 1.04
CA LYS A 1131 -49.30 -20.87 1.43
C LYS A 1131 -48.03 -21.48 0.89
N VAL A 1132 -47.02 -20.66 0.58
CA VAL A 1132 -45.66 -21.13 0.26
C VAL A 1132 -45.00 -21.82 1.46
N LYS A 1133 -44.01 -22.67 1.19
CA LYS A 1133 -43.19 -23.32 2.22
C LYS A 1133 -42.21 -22.32 2.85
N LYS A 1134 -41.59 -22.73 3.97
CA LYS A 1134 -40.47 -21.97 4.56
C LYS A 1134 -39.17 -22.33 3.85
N ARG A 1135 -38.17 -21.43 3.88
CA ARG A 1135 -36.80 -21.73 3.46
C ARG A 1135 -36.22 -22.88 4.30
N ALA A 1136 -35.17 -23.52 3.79
CA ALA A 1136 -34.51 -24.69 4.41
C ALA A 1136 -35.46 -25.88 4.62
N GLN A 1137 -36.45 -26.03 3.74
CA GLN A 1137 -37.31 -27.21 3.67
C GLN A 1137 -37.08 -27.92 2.34
N LYS A 1138 -37.43 -29.21 2.27
CA LYS A 1138 -37.39 -29.96 1.01
C LYS A 1138 -38.29 -29.32 -0.04
N GLY A 1139 -37.77 -29.23 -1.27
CA GLY A 1139 -38.53 -28.80 -2.44
C GLY A 1139 -39.70 -29.73 -2.75
N LEU A 1140 -40.53 -29.31 -3.70
CA LEU A 1140 -41.57 -30.14 -4.29
C LEU A 1140 -41.13 -30.50 -5.71
N MET A 1141 -41.30 -31.77 -6.08
CA MET A 1141 -41.02 -32.21 -7.46
C MET A 1141 -41.72 -31.32 -8.47
N ALA A 1142 -40.93 -30.67 -9.32
CA ALA A 1142 -41.33 -29.71 -10.34
C ALA A 1142 -41.53 -30.36 -11.70
N VAL A 1143 -40.82 -31.46 -11.98
CA VAL A 1143 -40.92 -32.23 -13.22
C VAL A 1143 -40.63 -33.70 -12.94
N LYS A 1144 -41.35 -34.59 -13.63
CA LYS A 1144 -41.00 -36.02 -13.63
C LYS A 1144 -39.86 -36.25 -14.61
N LEU A 1145 -38.70 -36.67 -14.11
CA LEU A 1145 -37.51 -36.92 -14.92
C LEU A 1145 -37.49 -38.32 -15.52
N GLY A 1146 -36.94 -38.44 -16.73
CA GLY A 1146 -36.60 -39.71 -17.37
C GLY A 1146 -35.27 -40.28 -16.87
N LYS A 1147 -34.85 -41.42 -17.42
CA LYS A 1147 -33.52 -41.98 -17.15
C LYS A 1147 -32.44 -41.06 -17.74
N ASP A 1148 -31.38 -40.78 -16.97
CA ASP A 1148 -30.25 -39.91 -17.34
C ASP A 1148 -30.64 -38.45 -17.70
N ASP A 1149 -31.80 -38.01 -17.21
CA ASP A 1149 -32.36 -36.67 -17.39
C ASP A 1149 -32.24 -35.84 -16.10
N PHE A 1150 -32.21 -34.51 -16.22
CA PHE A 1150 -32.21 -33.60 -15.08
C PHE A 1150 -32.96 -32.32 -15.42
N LEU A 1151 -33.46 -31.62 -14.40
CA LEU A 1151 -34.06 -30.30 -14.59
C LEU A 1151 -32.95 -29.31 -14.90
N SER A 1152 -32.97 -28.73 -16.11
CA SER A 1152 -31.90 -27.87 -16.59
C SER A 1152 -32.20 -26.39 -16.33
N VAL A 1153 -33.43 -25.97 -16.57
CA VAL A 1153 -33.88 -24.60 -16.34
C VAL A 1153 -35.29 -24.59 -15.76
N ALA A 1154 -35.52 -23.74 -14.77
CA ALA A 1154 -36.84 -23.26 -14.39
C ALA A 1154 -36.84 -21.73 -14.38
N VAL A 1155 -37.81 -21.11 -15.05
CA VAL A 1155 -37.90 -19.64 -15.19
C VAL A 1155 -39.36 -19.20 -15.13
N PRO A 1156 -39.71 -18.15 -14.37
CA PRO A 1156 -41.05 -17.59 -14.34
C PRO A 1156 -41.33 -16.85 -15.64
N VAL A 1157 -42.50 -17.08 -16.21
CA VAL A 1157 -42.89 -16.53 -17.51
C VAL A 1157 -44.35 -16.08 -17.52
N GLU A 1158 -44.63 -15.10 -18.38
CA GLU A 1158 -45.98 -14.76 -18.81
C GLU A 1158 -46.26 -15.29 -20.22
N LEU A 1159 -47.53 -15.32 -20.62
CA LEU A 1159 -47.88 -15.67 -22.00
C LEU A 1159 -47.40 -14.58 -22.96
N ASP A 1160 -47.01 -14.97 -24.16
CA ASP A 1160 -46.46 -14.13 -25.22
C ASP A 1160 -45.08 -13.50 -24.88
N GLU A 1161 -44.51 -13.81 -23.71
CA GLU A 1161 -43.15 -13.40 -23.34
C GLU A 1161 -42.10 -14.13 -24.20
N THR A 1162 -41.01 -13.43 -24.55
CA THR A 1162 -39.88 -14.02 -25.29
C THR A 1162 -38.75 -14.40 -24.36
N VAL A 1163 -38.32 -15.67 -24.42
CA VAL A 1163 -37.20 -16.22 -23.65
C VAL A 1163 -36.08 -16.68 -24.58
N TYR A 1164 -34.84 -16.31 -24.24
CA TYR A 1164 -33.64 -16.76 -24.95
C TYR A 1164 -32.92 -17.84 -24.16
N PHE A 1165 -32.56 -18.94 -24.83
CA PHE A 1165 -31.90 -20.10 -24.23
C PHE A 1165 -30.49 -20.25 -24.76
N SER A 1166 -29.50 -20.34 -23.87
CA SER A 1166 -28.14 -20.75 -24.22
C SER A 1166 -28.00 -22.26 -24.09
N THR A 1167 -27.32 -22.90 -25.04
CA THR A 1167 -27.00 -24.33 -25.00
C THR A 1167 -25.54 -24.59 -24.63
N GLU A 1168 -25.22 -25.80 -24.18
CA GLU A 1168 -23.85 -26.19 -23.79
C GLU A 1168 -22.85 -26.02 -24.94
N LYS A 1169 -23.26 -26.33 -26.18
CA LYS A 1169 -22.43 -26.14 -27.38
C LYS A 1169 -22.37 -24.71 -27.91
N GLY A 1170 -22.87 -23.71 -27.17
CA GLY A 1170 -22.76 -22.30 -27.52
C GLY A 1170 -23.76 -21.81 -28.56
N ARG A 1171 -25.00 -22.33 -28.56
CA ARG A 1171 -26.10 -21.79 -29.37
C ARG A 1171 -27.05 -20.94 -28.52
N VAL A 1172 -27.59 -19.88 -29.11
CA VAL A 1172 -28.64 -19.06 -28.50
C VAL A 1172 -29.95 -19.24 -29.28
N LEU A 1173 -30.96 -19.81 -28.64
CA LEU A 1173 -32.28 -20.10 -29.22
C LEU A 1173 -33.32 -19.09 -28.69
N LYS A 1174 -34.24 -18.65 -29.55
CA LYS A 1174 -35.38 -17.79 -29.17
C LYS A 1174 -36.66 -18.63 -29.09
N LEU A 1175 -37.42 -18.50 -28.00
CA LEU A 1175 -38.73 -19.11 -27.82
C LEU A 1175 -39.74 -18.07 -27.35
N ILE A 1176 -40.92 -18.04 -27.96
CA ILE A 1176 -42.08 -17.27 -27.49
C ILE A 1176 -42.97 -18.21 -26.69
N VAL A 1177 -43.40 -17.77 -25.50
CA VAL A 1177 -44.21 -18.57 -24.58
C VAL A 1177 -45.66 -18.58 -25.06
N ASP A 1178 -46.06 -19.65 -25.75
CA ASP A 1178 -47.43 -19.86 -26.24
C ASP A 1178 -47.98 -21.20 -25.73
N GLN A 1179 -49.17 -21.18 -25.11
CA GLN A 1179 -49.85 -22.38 -24.61
C GLN A 1179 -50.21 -23.38 -25.73
N LYS A 1180 -50.31 -22.95 -26.99
CA LYS A 1180 -50.52 -23.84 -28.13
C LYS A 1180 -49.29 -24.72 -28.41
N ARG A 1181 -48.10 -24.25 -28.04
CA ARG A 1181 -46.81 -24.91 -28.30
C ARG A 1181 -46.22 -25.55 -27.04
N ILE A 1182 -46.49 -24.99 -25.87
CA ILE A 1182 -45.96 -25.47 -24.58
C ILE A 1182 -47.15 -25.83 -23.68
N PRO A 1183 -47.30 -27.11 -23.29
CA PRO A 1183 -48.45 -27.53 -22.51
C PRO A 1183 -48.40 -26.97 -21.08
N VAL A 1184 -49.54 -26.48 -20.60
CA VAL A 1184 -49.75 -26.22 -19.17
C VAL A 1184 -50.08 -27.54 -18.48
N ALA A 1185 -49.25 -27.98 -17.54
CA ALA A 1185 -49.37 -29.29 -16.90
C ALA A 1185 -49.05 -29.25 -15.40
N LYS A 1186 -49.48 -30.28 -14.67
CA LYS A 1186 -49.17 -30.43 -13.23
C LYS A 1186 -47.67 -30.56 -12.99
N ARG A 1187 -47.22 -30.26 -11.77
CA ARG A 1187 -45.79 -30.41 -11.38
C ARG A 1187 -45.27 -31.85 -11.53
N THR A 1188 -46.15 -32.85 -11.42
CA THR A 1188 -45.82 -34.27 -11.57
C THR A 1188 -45.76 -34.78 -13.01
N ALA A 1189 -46.09 -33.96 -14.01
CA ALA A 1189 -45.98 -34.31 -15.42
C ALA A 1189 -44.56 -34.10 -15.96
N MET A 1190 -44.20 -34.80 -17.03
CA MET A 1190 -42.90 -34.65 -17.72
C MET A 1190 -42.86 -33.44 -18.67
N GLY A 1191 -44.00 -33.12 -19.31
CA GLY A 1191 -44.08 -32.10 -20.37
C GLY A 1191 -43.95 -32.70 -21.77
N ASP A 1192 -43.89 -31.83 -22.79
CA ASP A 1192 -43.75 -32.25 -24.19
C ASP A 1192 -42.35 -31.92 -24.71
N PRO A 1193 -41.81 -32.69 -25.69
CA PRO A 1193 -40.47 -32.46 -26.23
C PRO A 1193 -40.45 -31.24 -27.19
N VAL A 1194 -40.53 -30.04 -26.63
CA VAL A 1194 -40.60 -28.77 -27.37
C VAL A 1194 -39.23 -28.33 -27.89
N LEU A 1195 -38.15 -28.60 -27.13
CA LEU A 1195 -36.79 -28.16 -27.44
C LEU A 1195 -35.89 -29.37 -27.74
N LYS A 1196 -36.07 -30.00 -28.91
CA LYS A 1196 -35.19 -31.09 -29.36
C LYS A 1196 -33.88 -30.55 -29.90
N ILE A 1197 -32.80 -30.77 -29.16
CA ILE A 1197 -31.46 -30.31 -29.52
C ILE A 1197 -30.53 -31.53 -29.54
N GLU A 1198 -30.14 -32.00 -30.73
CA GLU A 1198 -29.35 -33.24 -30.85
C GLU A 1198 -27.94 -33.09 -30.24
N GLY A 1199 -27.64 -33.96 -29.27
CA GLY A 1199 -26.34 -34.03 -28.61
C GLY A 1199 -25.93 -32.75 -27.87
N ASP A 1200 -26.90 -31.96 -27.41
CA ASP A 1200 -26.71 -30.67 -26.74
C ASP A 1200 -27.94 -30.41 -25.85
N TYR A 1201 -27.84 -29.51 -24.89
CA TYR A 1201 -28.98 -29.19 -24.01
C TYR A 1201 -28.92 -27.73 -23.55
N VAL A 1202 -30.06 -27.21 -23.11
CA VAL A 1202 -30.18 -25.84 -22.60
C VAL A 1202 -29.50 -25.73 -21.25
N VAL A 1203 -28.59 -24.78 -21.07
CA VAL A 1203 -27.88 -24.53 -19.81
C VAL A 1203 -28.35 -23.27 -19.08
N ARG A 1204 -28.97 -22.32 -19.79
CA ARG A 1204 -29.45 -21.06 -19.19
C ARG A 1204 -30.60 -20.46 -19.99
N ALA A 1205 -31.53 -19.78 -19.30
CA ALA A 1205 -32.54 -18.93 -19.91
C ALA A 1205 -32.36 -17.47 -19.47
N VAL A 1206 -32.57 -16.54 -20.40
CA VAL A 1206 -32.50 -15.10 -20.16
C VAL A 1206 -33.77 -14.44 -20.72
N LYS A 1207 -34.40 -13.61 -19.88
CA LYS A 1207 -35.49 -12.71 -20.28
C LYS A 1207 -34.89 -11.32 -20.51
N PRO A 1208 -34.99 -10.72 -21.70
CA PRO A 1208 -34.47 -9.37 -21.94
C PRO A 1208 -35.23 -8.34 -21.09
N LYS A 1209 -34.50 -7.46 -20.40
CA LYS A 1209 -35.09 -6.36 -19.60
C LYS A 1209 -35.04 -5.06 -20.39
N ILE A 1210 -35.97 -4.89 -21.33
CA ILE A 1210 -36.08 -3.71 -22.19
C ILE A 1210 -37.49 -3.15 -22.02
N LYS A 1211 -37.62 -1.86 -21.65
CA LYS A 1211 -38.93 -1.23 -21.54
C LYS A 1211 -39.53 -1.08 -22.94
N SER A 1212 -40.58 -1.82 -23.26
CA SER A 1212 -41.42 -1.50 -24.42
C SER A 1212 -42.36 -0.36 -24.03
N GLU A 1213 -42.58 0.61 -24.93
CA GLU A 1213 -43.79 1.43 -24.83
C GLU A 1213 -44.99 0.49 -24.81
N GLU A 1214 -45.71 0.44 -23.69
CA GLU A 1214 -47.09 0.00 -23.72
C GLU A 1214 -47.86 0.98 -24.60
N ASN A 1215 -48.59 0.41 -25.55
CA ASN A 1215 -49.64 1.08 -26.28
C ASN A 1215 -50.60 1.74 -25.27
N ASP A 1216 -50.64 3.07 -25.24
CA ASP A 1216 -51.92 3.75 -25.08
C ASP A 1216 -52.72 3.46 -26.37
N GLY A 1217 -53.44 2.33 -26.36
CA GLY A 1217 -54.26 1.85 -27.48
C GLY A 1217 -54.95 0.53 -27.19
#